data_AF-A0A523TUN5-F1
#
_entry.id   AF-A0A523TUN5-F1
#
_cell.length_a   1.000
_cell.length_b   1.000
_cell.length_c   1.000
_cell.angle_alpha   90.00
_cell.angle_beta   90.00
_cell.angle_gamma   90.00
#
_symmetry.space_group_name_H-M   'P 1'
#
loop_
_entity.id
_entity.type
_entity.pdbx_description
1 polymer ?
#
loop_
_entity_poly.entity_id
_entity_poly.type
_entity_poly.pdbx_seq_one_letter_code
_entity_poly.pdbx_strand_id
1 'polypeptide(L)'
;MRARILVLVIGAVIASFLYGPIGIGYADTIVRTDGRRIKGEIIESTPDYVKVKTKYGEVIVDRDDILRIDKDEDEKPDASKDTPTSKANLKEYKRRLAIADEEETADAYYNLGKWCRGKKMEKEARKAFEKAIEIRPSYAPARNALGHAHIGGKWMSSEQAEKAGYAKNSKGKWVSKDKLDAKAKKKLEAERRKAEKYASAKKKEYEGVPWTSRHIIKTEYYEIHCNSTRKIAERYARIMDSLHRKFLQVFAALKPEKRRSNVYIHRNQKEFMEMRRKPAGVGGYYMPSSREVCTYHGTFGVTGTTLTILAHEGCHQFQHLFVKGNAMQFSMMPIWLLEGMAVIFEASEIRRSGSVKLVGPHPDRMKQLQQMIRDEKHITLQKCLSTPRRQFGGSHYNTAGAFTWWLLKASKKKQYRILYEKYLIKCRDRARSSGGRGMGRGGSNEAAAFDSLAQSLVGKDLEKLEEEWRKYVLKVRLPKLGRMSRNTFKSKELGFEVTRPDKSWSALKESKLRSAQIMCWWRKKTEARFSVYSVGNGLGTTAEESINNYDENRKRNEEAAKRAGKKTVEDYKLFEKKKVMVAGYPAAEFIYQQKDTESKWNTELCKIRRINVYAAERLYVIFATSTLDKWKENEADFNSMFKTFIVTLK
;
A
#
# COMPACT_ATOMS: atom_id res chain seq x y z
N MET A 1 -42.49 -43.36 -21.71
CA MET A 1 -42.69 -43.01 -20.29
C MET A 1 -42.72 -41.49 -20.16
N ARG A 2 -43.92 -40.98 -19.85
CA ARG A 2 -44.42 -39.62 -19.48
C ARG A 2 -43.45 -38.42 -19.63
N ALA A 3 -43.62 -37.54 -20.63
CA ALA A 3 -44.57 -36.39 -20.73
C ALA A 3 -43.98 -35.10 -20.11
N ARG A 4 -43.47 -34.14 -20.91
CA ARG A 4 -44.13 -32.97 -21.55
C ARG A 4 -44.45 -31.80 -20.61
N ILE A 5 -43.68 -30.71 -20.80
CA ILE A 5 -44.08 -29.30 -21.03
C ILE A 5 -45.23 -28.73 -20.16
N LEU A 6 -44.96 -27.66 -19.39
CA LEU A 6 -45.72 -26.39 -19.48
C LEU A 6 -45.02 -25.21 -18.78
N VAL A 7 -45.16 -24.07 -19.46
CA VAL A 7 -44.86 -22.68 -19.09
C VAL A 7 -45.95 -22.15 -18.15
N LEU A 8 -45.64 -21.25 -17.18
CA LEU A 8 -46.32 -19.94 -16.99
C LEU A 8 -45.90 -19.17 -15.73
N VAL A 9 -46.03 -17.86 -15.91
CA VAL A 9 -45.75 -16.71 -15.06
C VAL A 9 -46.95 -16.43 -14.12
N ILE A 10 -46.77 -15.46 -13.20
CA ILE A 10 -47.73 -14.81 -12.26
C ILE A 10 -47.57 -15.39 -10.84
N GLY A 11 -47.34 -14.65 -9.75
CA GLY A 11 -47.53 -13.23 -9.46
C GLY A 11 -48.38 -13.10 -8.19
N ALA A 12 -47.93 -12.21 -7.29
CA ALA A 12 -48.70 -11.53 -6.22
C ALA A 12 -48.86 -12.14 -4.80
N VAL A 13 -48.15 -11.48 -3.87
CA VAL A 13 -48.57 -10.78 -2.63
C VAL A 13 -49.41 -11.50 -1.54
N ILE A 14 -48.95 -11.35 -0.29
CA ILE A 14 -49.66 -10.90 0.95
C ILE A 14 -49.23 -11.72 2.19
N ALA A 15 -48.48 -11.10 3.10
CA ALA A 15 -48.87 -10.84 4.51
C ALA A 15 -47.66 -10.76 5.45
N SER A 16 -47.44 -9.56 5.96
CA SER A 16 -46.63 -9.19 7.11
C SER A 16 -47.02 -9.98 8.37
N PHE A 17 -46.07 -10.40 9.22
CA PHE A 17 -46.23 -10.38 10.68
C PHE A 17 -44.87 -10.37 11.39
N LEU A 18 -44.61 -9.22 12.03
CA LEU A 18 -44.03 -9.01 13.38
C LEU A 18 -42.65 -9.56 13.78
N TYR A 19 -41.86 -8.60 14.30
CA TYR A 19 -40.66 -8.77 15.11
C TYR A 19 -40.85 -9.79 16.25
N GLY A 20 -39.92 -10.75 16.33
CA GLY A 20 -39.60 -11.55 17.52
C GLY A 20 -38.08 -11.72 17.60
N PRO A 21 -37.48 -11.79 18.79
CA PRO A 21 -36.05 -11.55 18.98
C PRO A 21 -35.17 -12.63 18.35
N ILE A 22 -34.04 -12.18 17.80
CA ILE A 22 -32.92 -13.00 17.34
C ILE A 22 -32.46 -13.89 18.51
N GLY A 23 -32.79 -15.18 18.43
CA GLY A 23 -32.24 -16.20 19.33
C GLY A 23 -30.73 -16.21 19.22
N ILE A 24 -30.05 -16.07 20.36
CA ILE A 24 -28.60 -16.27 20.50
C ILE A 24 -28.45 -17.69 21.03
N GLY A 25 -27.93 -18.61 20.22
CA GLY A 25 -27.65 -19.98 20.66
C GLY A 25 -26.64 -20.68 19.76
N TYR A 26 -25.47 -20.95 20.34
CA TYR A 26 -24.45 -21.90 19.89
C TYR A 26 -23.55 -21.47 18.71
N ALA A 27 -22.25 -21.37 18.96
CA ALA A 27 -21.24 -21.13 17.93
C ALA A 27 -20.40 -22.40 17.75
N ASP A 28 -20.74 -23.19 16.74
CA ASP A 28 -19.93 -24.30 16.25
C ASP A 28 -18.51 -23.83 15.94
N THR A 29 -17.52 -24.69 16.17
CA THR A 29 -16.15 -24.44 15.72
C THR A 29 -15.80 -25.36 14.57
N ILE A 30 -15.72 -24.79 13.36
CA ILE A 30 -15.19 -25.48 12.19
C ILE A 30 -13.66 -25.47 12.27
N VAL A 31 -13.07 -26.66 12.35
CA VAL A 31 -11.63 -26.87 12.21
C VAL A 31 -11.35 -27.24 10.76
N ARG A 32 -10.56 -26.42 10.07
CA ARG A 32 -10.20 -26.65 8.67
C ARG A 32 -8.99 -27.58 8.53
N THR A 33 -8.85 -28.20 7.36
CA THR A 33 -7.67 -29.00 6.97
C THR A 33 -6.35 -28.21 7.04
N ASP A 34 -6.41 -26.88 6.90
CA ASP A 34 -5.26 -25.96 7.04
C ASP A 34 -4.92 -25.57 8.50
N GLY A 35 -5.63 -26.14 9.48
CA GLY A 35 -5.44 -25.89 10.91
C GLY A 35 -6.09 -24.61 11.44
N ARG A 36 -6.79 -23.83 10.59
CA ARG A 36 -7.53 -22.64 11.05
C ARG A 36 -8.87 -23.02 11.66
N ARG A 37 -9.30 -22.24 12.65
CA ARG A 37 -10.57 -22.42 13.35
C ARG A 37 -11.52 -21.27 13.04
N ILE A 38 -12.74 -21.59 12.64
CA ILE A 38 -13.82 -20.62 12.37
C ILE A 38 -14.90 -20.88 13.41
N LYS A 39 -15.11 -19.92 14.31
CA LYS A 39 -16.14 -19.99 15.34
C LYS A 39 -17.36 -19.15 14.93
N GLY A 40 -18.52 -19.76 14.86
CA GLY A 40 -19.78 -19.10 14.52
C GLY A 40 -20.93 -20.10 14.41
N GLU A 41 -22.14 -19.60 14.25
CA GLU A 41 -23.35 -20.44 14.14
C GLU A 41 -23.44 -21.00 12.72
N ILE A 42 -23.56 -22.31 12.54
CA ILE A 42 -23.84 -22.89 11.23
C ILE A 42 -25.28 -22.55 10.86
N ILE A 43 -25.46 -21.72 9.84
CA ILE A 43 -26.78 -21.27 9.37
C ILE A 43 -27.26 -22.06 8.14
N GLU A 44 -26.36 -22.78 7.47
CA GLU A 44 -26.69 -23.63 6.33
C GLU A 44 -25.65 -24.74 6.18
N SER A 45 -26.10 -25.97 5.94
CA SER A 45 -25.23 -27.13 5.75
C SER A 45 -25.77 -27.97 4.60
N THR A 46 -25.04 -27.99 3.48
CA THR A 46 -25.30 -28.83 2.32
C THR A 46 -24.21 -29.91 2.21
N PRO A 47 -24.34 -30.88 1.27
CA PRO A 47 -23.25 -31.81 0.96
C PRO A 47 -21.97 -31.10 0.49
N ASP A 48 -22.10 -29.97 -0.19
CA ASP A 48 -20.97 -29.27 -0.83
C ASP A 48 -20.34 -28.19 0.07
N TYR A 49 -21.09 -27.60 1.00
CA TYR A 49 -20.57 -26.53 1.86
C TYR A 49 -21.28 -26.38 3.20
N VAL A 50 -20.64 -25.62 4.09
CA VAL A 50 -21.18 -25.13 5.35
C VAL A 50 -21.10 -23.60 5.37
N LYS A 51 -22.23 -22.92 5.59
CA LYS A 51 -22.29 -21.48 5.79
C LYS A 51 -22.37 -21.18 7.28
N VAL A 52 -21.42 -20.39 7.77
CA VAL A 52 -21.25 -20.03 9.18
C VAL A 52 -21.44 -18.53 9.36
N LYS A 53 -22.33 -18.14 10.25
CA LYS A 53 -22.51 -16.77 10.69
C LYS A 53 -21.53 -16.46 11.82
N THR A 54 -20.46 -15.75 11.48
CA THR A 54 -19.45 -15.33 12.46
C THR A 54 -19.78 -13.92 12.99
N LYS A 55 -19.11 -13.50 14.08
CA LYS A 55 -19.16 -12.10 14.56
C LYS A 55 -18.63 -11.06 13.55
N TYR A 56 -18.06 -11.51 12.43
CA TYR A 56 -17.52 -10.67 11.36
C TYR A 56 -18.32 -10.77 10.05
N GLY A 57 -19.44 -11.49 10.04
CA GLY A 57 -20.28 -11.75 8.87
C GLY A 57 -20.37 -13.24 8.51
N GLU A 58 -21.12 -13.53 7.46
CA GLU A 58 -21.33 -14.89 6.94
C GLU A 58 -20.10 -15.37 6.15
N VAL A 59 -19.67 -16.60 6.42
CA VAL A 59 -18.52 -17.25 5.83
C VAL A 59 -18.95 -18.61 5.31
N ILE A 60 -18.70 -18.87 4.02
CA ILE A 60 -18.93 -20.19 3.41
C ILE A 60 -17.60 -20.95 3.47
N VAL A 61 -17.66 -22.20 3.94
CA VAL A 61 -16.55 -23.14 4.00
C VAL A 61 -16.96 -24.37 3.18
N ASP A 62 -16.13 -24.74 2.22
CA ASP A 62 -16.33 -25.96 1.43
C ASP A 62 -16.25 -27.20 2.33
N ARG A 63 -17.05 -28.24 2.08
CA ARG A 63 -17.07 -29.44 2.93
C ARG A 63 -15.73 -30.16 2.92
N ASP A 64 -15.02 -30.16 1.79
CA ASP A 64 -13.70 -30.78 1.62
C ASP A 64 -12.60 -30.08 2.44
N ASP A 65 -12.83 -28.81 2.80
CA ASP A 65 -11.92 -27.99 3.60
C ASP A 65 -12.15 -28.17 5.12
N ILE A 66 -13.15 -28.94 5.53
CA ILE A 66 -13.54 -29.14 6.94
C ILE A 66 -12.95 -30.45 7.45
N LEU A 67 -12.03 -30.34 8.41
CA LEU A 67 -11.44 -31.50 9.07
C LEU A 67 -12.41 -32.09 10.10
N ARG A 68 -13.04 -31.24 10.91
CA ARG A 68 -14.09 -31.61 11.87
C ARG A 68 -14.88 -30.40 12.33
N ILE A 69 -16.08 -30.65 12.81
CA ILE A 69 -16.96 -29.65 13.44
C ILE A 69 -17.06 -30.03 14.92
N ASP A 70 -16.50 -29.20 15.79
CA ASP A 70 -16.59 -29.36 17.24
C ASP A 70 -17.90 -28.74 17.72
N LYS A 71 -18.79 -29.56 18.28
CA LYS A 71 -20.01 -29.12 18.99
C LYS A 71 -19.65 -28.98 20.48
N ASP A 72 -19.75 -27.77 21.02
CA ASP A 72 -19.52 -27.52 22.45
C ASP A 72 -20.80 -27.91 23.23
N GLU A 73 -20.74 -28.95 24.07
CA GLU A 73 -21.75 -29.27 25.09
C GLU A 73 -21.43 -28.55 26.42
N ASP A 74 -22.50 -28.12 27.09
CA ASP A 74 -22.60 -27.58 28.45
C ASP A 74 -21.85 -26.29 28.83
N GLU A 75 -22.61 -25.18 28.85
CA GLU A 75 -22.78 -24.38 30.08
C GLU A 75 -24.05 -23.51 30.01
N LYS A 76 -24.81 -23.48 31.11
CA LYS A 76 -26.10 -22.80 31.29
C LYS A 76 -26.02 -21.27 31.04
N PRO A 77 -27.13 -20.63 30.63
CA PRO A 77 -27.14 -19.25 30.18
C PRO A 77 -27.15 -18.26 31.36
N ASP A 78 -26.28 -17.24 31.32
CA ASP A 78 -26.50 -16.02 32.10
C ASP A 78 -27.20 -14.98 31.21
N ALA A 79 -28.32 -14.50 31.73
CA ALA A 79 -29.27 -13.63 31.10
C ALA A 79 -28.85 -12.16 31.15
N SER A 80 -29.47 -11.39 30.25
CA SER A 80 -29.61 -9.93 30.23
C SER A 80 -28.46 -9.10 29.63
N LYS A 81 -28.68 -8.75 28.35
CA LYS A 81 -28.68 -7.33 28.00
C LYS A 81 -29.88 -6.71 28.69
N ASP A 82 -29.60 -5.96 29.74
CA ASP A 82 -30.27 -4.69 29.99
C ASP A 82 -29.21 -3.73 30.48
N THR A 83 -29.38 -2.45 30.15
CA THR A 83 -28.64 -1.39 30.81
C THR A 83 -29.57 -0.85 31.89
N PRO A 84 -29.38 -1.19 33.19
CA PRO A 84 -29.84 -0.34 34.26
C PRO A 84 -28.67 0.53 34.72
N THR A 85 -28.98 1.81 34.84
CA THR A 85 -28.29 2.86 35.57
C THR A 85 -27.51 2.37 36.80
N SER A 86 -26.49 3.14 37.19
CA SER A 86 -25.61 2.92 38.34
C SER A 86 -26.28 2.40 39.63
N LYS A 87 -27.59 2.62 39.82
CA LYS A 87 -28.38 2.14 40.96
C LYS A 87 -28.47 0.61 41.11
N ALA A 88 -28.67 -0.16 40.04
CA ALA A 88 -28.80 -1.63 40.16
C ALA A 88 -27.45 -2.30 40.51
N ASN A 89 -26.39 -1.87 39.84
CA ASN A 89 -25.02 -2.30 40.17
C ASN A 89 -24.61 -1.86 41.58
N LEU A 90 -25.06 -0.69 42.05
CA LEU A 90 -24.80 -0.24 43.43
C LEU A 90 -25.55 -1.09 44.47
N LYS A 91 -26.79 -1.49 44.19
CA LYS A 91 -27.57 -2.38 45.08
C LYS A 91 -26.90 -3.76 45.18
N GLU A 92 -26.52 -4.35 44.06
CA GLU A 92 -25.84 -5.65 44.04
C GLU A 92 -24.42 -5.56 44.63
N TYR A 93 -23.70 -4.45 44.40
CA TYR A 93 -22.44 -4.17 45.06
C TYR A 93 -22.59 -4.15 46.58
N LYS A 94 -23.60 -3.44 47.13
CA LYS A 94 -23.87 -3.41 48.58
C LYS A 94 -24.18 -4.81 49.14
N ARG A 95 -24.96 -5.61 48.42
CA ARG A 95 -25.27 -6.99 48.83
C ARG A 95 -24.00 -7.86 48.87
N ARG A 96 -23.18 -7.81 47.82
CA ARG A 96 -21.93 -8.58 47.75
C ARG A 96 -20.87 -8.07 48.72
N LEU A 97 -20.89 -6.77 49.02
CA LEU A 97 -20.06 -6.16 50.06
C LEU A 97 -20.49 -6.67 51.44
N ALA A 98 -21.78 -6.70 51.75
CA ALA A 98 -22.27 -7.26 53.01
C ALA A 98 -21.87 -8.74 53.19
N ILE A 99 -21.99 -9.55 52.13
CA ILE A 99 -21.50 -10.95 52.15
C ILE A 99 -19.98 -11.00 52.39
N ALA A 100 -19.20 -10.14 51.73
CA ALA A 100 -17.76 -10.11 51.92
C ALA A 100 -17.35 -9.60 53.31
N ASP A 101 -18.11 -8.66 53.90
CA ASP A 101 -17.93 -8.15 55.25
C ASP A 101 -18.33 -9.21 56.31
N GLU A 102 -19.37 -10.01 56.06
CA GLU A 102 -19.78 -11.13 56.91
C GLU A 102 -18.76 -12.29 56.88
N GLU A 103 -18.25 -12.63 55.69
CA GLU A 103 -17.24 -13.69 55.55
C GLU A 103 -15.85 -13.24 56.05
N GLU A 104 -15.55 -11.95 55.95
CA GLU A 104 -14.29 -11.30 56.33
C GLU A 104 -13.01 -12.01 55.80
N THR A 105 -13.10 -12.67 54.64
CA THR A 105 -11.97 -13.38 54.05
C THR A 105 -11.38 -12.66 52.84
N ALA A 106 -10.07 -12.84 52.62
CA ALA A 106 -9.39 -12.31 51.45
C ALA A 106 -9.99 -12.82 50.13
N ASP A 107 -10.49 -14.05 50.11
CA ASP A 107 -11.12 -14.69 48.95
C ASP A 107 -12.50 -14.05 48.65
N ALA A 108 -13.29 -13.73 49.67
CA ALA A 108 -14.57 -13.03 49.53
C ALA A 108 -14.40 -11.64 48.91
N TYR A 109 -13.48 -10.84 49.44
CA TYR A 109 -13.18 -9.50 48.91
C TYR A 109 -12.52 -9.55 47.52
N TYR A 110 -11.72 -10.58 47.19
CA TYR A 110 -11.21 -10.76 45.84
C TYR A 110 -12.29 -11.12 44.83
N ASN A 111 -13.23 -11.99 45.21
CA ASN A 111 -14.38 -12.34 44.37
C ASN A 111 -15.29 -11.12 44.13
N LEU A 112 -15.52 -10.30 45.15
CA LEU A 112 -16.17 -8.99 45.01
C LEU A 112 -15.42 -8.10 44.02
N GLY A 113 -14.10 -7.96 44.16
CA GLY A 113 -13.28 -7.15 43.25
C GLY A 113 -13.30 -7.66 41.80
N LYS A 114 -13.27 -8.99 41.61
CA LYS A 114 -13.38 -9.64 40.29
C LYS A 114 -14.73 -9.34 39.64
N TRP A 115 -15.82 -9.44 40.40
CA TRP A 115 -17.16 -9.08 39.93
C TRP A 115 -17.27 -7.60 39.56
N CYS A 116 -16.80 -6.69 40.42
CA CYS A 116 -16.78 -5.24 40.17
C CYS A 116 -16.04 -4.90 38.88
N ARG A 117 -14.88 -5.52 38.64
CA ARG A 117 -14.11 -5.35 37.39
C ARG A 117 -14.89 -5.84 36.16
N GLY A 118 -15.59 -6.97 36.25
CA GLY A 118 -16.48 -7.47 35.20
C GLY A 118 -17.60 -6.47 34.85
N LYS A 119 -18.05 -5.68 35.83
CA LYS A 119 -19.07 -4.62 35.67
C LYS A 119 -18.48 -3.23 35.39
N LYS A 120 -17.16 -3.11 35.15
CA LYS A 120 -16.42 -1.84 34.93
C LYS A 120 -16.47 -0.85 36.10
N MET A 121 -16.73 -1.34 37.32
CA MET A 121 -16.70 -0.57 38.57
C MET A 121 -15.27 -0.57 39.15
N GLU A 122 -14.36 0.14 38.48
CA GLU A 122 -12.91 0.04 38.77
C GLU A 122 -12.52 0.62 40.14
N LYS A 123 -13.26 1.61 40.66
CA LYS A 123 -12.98 2.20 41.98
C LYS A 123 -13.31 1.21 43.09
N GLU A 124 -14.48 0.58 42.99
CA GLU A 124 -14.99 -0.42 43.93
C GLU A 124 -14.19 -1.72 43.82
N ALA A 125 -13.81 -2.14 42.61
CA ALA A 125 -12.92 -3.27 42.40
C ALA A 125 -11.58 -3.08 43.11
N ARG A 126 -10.99 -1.88 42.98
CA ARG A 126 -9.74 -1.53 43.65
C ARG A 126 -9.88 -1.63 45.17
N LYS A 127 -10.91 -1.00 45.77
CA LYS A 127 -11.16 -1.05 47.22
C LYS A 127 -11.31 -2.48 47.73
N ALA A 128 -12.06 -3.31 47.01
CA ALA A 128 -12.24 -4.72 47.38
C ALA A 128 -10.92 -5.50 47.32
N PHE A 129 -10.11 -5.31 46.27
CA PHE A 129 -8.78 -5.93 46.22
C PHE A 129 -7.83 -5.38 47.29
N GLU A 130 -7.94 -4.10 47.67
CA GLU A 130 -7.17 -3.50 48.79
C GLU A 130 -7.55 -4.14 50.12
N LYS A 131 -8.84 -4.35 50.40
CA LYS A 131 -9.31 -5.05 51.61
C LYS A 131 -8.84 -6.50 51.65
N ALA A 132 -8.84 -7.20 50.51
CA ALA A 132 -8.33 -8.56 50.42
C ALA A 132 -6.84 -8.68 50.79
N ILE A 133 -6.01 -7.67 50.47
CA ILE A 133 -4.59 -7.65 50.84
C ILE A 133 -4.35 -7.08 52.25
N GLU A 134 -5.32 -6.38 52.84
CA GLU A 134 -5.29 -6.00 54.25
C GLU A 134 -5.45 -7.25 55.14
N ILE A 135 -6.43 -8.10 54.79
CA ILE A 135 -6.71 -9.36 55.50
C ILE A 135 -5.60 -10.38 55.28
N ARG A 136 -5.13 -10.54 54.04
CA ARG A 136 -4.02 -11.46 53.71
C ARG A 136 -2.93 -10.71 52.94
N PRO A 137 -1.92 -10.15 53.65
CA PRO A 137 -0.87 -9.34 53.05
C PRO A 137 -0.11 -9.99 51.89
N SER A 138 -0.01 -11.32 51.82
CA SER A 138 0.69 -12.03 50.73
C SER A 138 -0.23 -12.52 49.60
N TYR A 139 -1.53 -12.17 49.61
CA TYR A 139 -2.52 -12.76 48.71
C TYR A 139 -2.30 -12.38 47.24
N ALA A 140 -1.67 -13.29 46.51
CA ALA A 140 -1.22 -13.08 45.14
C ALA A 140 -2.34 -12.73 44.15
N PRO A 141 -3.55 -13.34 44.18
CA PRO A 141 -4.63 -12.98 43.26
C PRO A 141 -5.04 -11.51 43.35
N ALA A 142 -5.24 -10.98 44.56
CA ALA A 142 -5.62 -9.58 44.78
C ALA A 142 -4.48 -8.62 44.44
N ARG A 143 -3.23 -8.93 44.80
CA ARG A 143 -2.06 -8.10 44.44
C ARG A 143 -1.83 -8.05 42.92
N ASN A 144 -1.97 -9.18 42.23
CA ASN A 144 -1.92 -9.23 40.77
C ASN A 144 -3.06 -8.41 40.15
N ALA A 145 -4.26 -8.49 40.73
CA ALA A 145 -5.41 -7.70 40.29
C ALA A 145 -5.20 -6.20 40.51
N LEU A 146 -4.51 -5.76 41.56
CA LEU A 146 -4.09 -4.37 41.78
C LEU A 146 -2.90 -3.94 40.89
N GLY A 147 -2.31 -4.88 40.15
CA GLY A 147 -1.19 -4.63 39.26
C GLY A 147 0.17 -4.53 39.96
N HIS A 148 0.24 -4.93 41.24
CA HIS A 148 1.46 -4.95 42.06
C HIS A 148 2.55 -5.81 41.44
N ALA A 149 3.81 -5.50 41.76
CA ALA A 149 4.98 -6.22 41.32
C ALA A 149 5.47 -7.17 42.42
N HIS A 150 5.83 -8.40 42.07
CA HIS A 150 6.56 -9.30 42.96
C HIS A 150 8.02 -9.36 42.53
N ILE A 151 8.90 -8.67 43.27
CA ILE A 151 10.31 -8.44 42.93
C ILE A 151 11.16 -8.81 44.14
N GLY A 152 12.15 -9.68 43.96
CA GLY A 152 13.07 -10.08 45.04
C GLY A 152 12.36 -10.68 46.26
N GLY A 153 11.26 -11.42 46.05
CA GLY A 153 10.45 -12.02 47.12
C GLY A 153 9.54 -11.04 47.87
N LYS A 154 9.48 -9.77 47.45
CA LYS A 154 8.65 -8.74 48.06
C LYS A 154 7.59 -8.23 47.09
N TRP A 155 6.40 -7.96 47.62
CA TRP A 155 5.35 -7.29 46.88
C TRP A 155 5.48 -5.78 46.98
N MET A 156 5.46 -5.11 45.84
CA MET A 156 5.53 -3.65 45.72
C MET A 156 4.30 -3.15 44.96
N SER A 157 3.76 -2.00 45.35
CA SER A 157 2.74 -1.33 44.53
C SER A 157 3.32 -0.93 43.16
N SER A 158 2.46 -0.64 42.18
CA SER A 158 2.92 -0.21 40.86
C SER A 158 3.82 1.05 40.96
N GLU A 159 3.46 1.98 41.83
CA GLU A 159 4.21 3.22 42.06
C GLU A 159 5.56 2.94 42.74
N GLN A 160 5.60 2.05 43.74
CA GLN A 160 6.84 1.65 44.40
C GLN A 160 7.78 0.94 43.43
N ALA A 161 7.26 0.05 42.58
CA ALA A 161 8.04 -0.62 41.55
C ALA A 161 8.58 0.38 40.51
N GLU A 162 7.78 1.37 40.10
CA GLU A 162 8.21 2.42 39.16
C GLU A 162 9.30 3.33 39.73
N LYS A 163 9.17 3.73 41.01
CA LYS A 163 10.18 4.48 41.78
C LYS A 163 11.46 3.67 41.97
N ALA A 164 11.34 2.36 42.20
CA ALA A 164 12.47 1.43 42.28
C ALA A 164 13.08 1.07 40.90
N GLY A 165 12.67 1.74 39.82
CA GLY A 165 13.28 1.58 38.50
C GLY A 165 12.74 0.40 37.69
N TYR A 166 11.53 -0.10 37.95
CA TYR A 166 10.89 -1.17 37.16
C TYR A 166 9.79 -0.62 36.26
N ALA A 167 9.51 -1.35 35.16
CA ALA A 167 8.39 -1.07 34.27
C ALA A 167 7.85 -2.37 33.64
N LYS A 168 6.61 -2.34 33.15
CA LYS A 168 5.99 -3.49 32.49
C LYS A 168 6.49 -3.64 31.05
N ASN A 169 6.88 -4.85 30.66
CA ASN A 169 7.23 -5.19 29.29
C ASN A 169 5.98 -5.37 28.40
N SER A 170 6.16 -5.68 27.11
CA SER A 170 5.06 -5.90 26.16
C SER A 170 4.11 -7.06 26.50
N LYS A 171 4.45 -7.91 27.46
CA LYS A 171 3.63 -9.01 28.00
C LYS A 171 3.01 -8.67 29.36
N GLY A 172 3.13 -7.42 29.83
CA GLY A 172 2.58 -6.96 31.10
C GLY A 172 3.38 -7.35 32.35
N LYS A 173 4.55 -7.99 32.19
CA LYS A 173 5.41 -8.41 33.32
C LYS A 173 6.35 -7.28 33.74
N TRP A 174 6.48 -7.06 35.05
CA TRP A 174 7.46 -6.13 35.64
C TRP A 174 8.90 -6.58 35.38
N VAL A 175 9.71 -5.69 34.85
CA VAL A 175 11.15 -5.88 34.53
C VAL A 175 11.87 -4.57 34.86
N SER A 176 13.15 -4.62 35.27
CA SER A 176 13.89 -3.37 35.48
C SER A 176 13.96 -2.55 34.20
N LYS A 177 13.85 -1.22 34.32
CA LYS A 177 13.96 -0.26 33.21
C LYS A 177 15.29 -0.46 32.48
N ASP A 178 16.39 -0.65 33.21
CA ASP A 178 17.70 -0.97 32.63
C ASP A 178 17.68 -2.20 31.73
N LYS A 179 16.98 -3.28 32.12
CA LYS A 179 16.85 -4.48 31.28
C LYS A 179 15.98 -4.24 30.06
N LEU A 180 14.94 -3.41 30.17
CA LEU A 180 14.10 -3.02 29.04
C LEU A 180 14.87 -2.16 28.05
N ASP A 181 15.62 -1.19 28.56
CA ASP A 181 16.45 -0.27 27.78
C ASP A 181 17.62 -1.02 27.13
N ALA A 182 18.29 -1.92 27.85
CA ALA A 182 19.32 -2.79 27.29
C ALA A 182 18.76 -3.70 26.18
N LYS A 183 17.56 -4.27 26.37
CA LYS A 183 16.90 -5.09 25.35
C LYS A 183 16.51 -4.26 24.12
N ALA A 184 15.96 -3.06 24.32
CA ALA A 184 15.63 -2.14 23.24
C ALA A 184 16.89 -1.71 22.48
N LYS A 185 17.98 -1.38 23.19
CA LYS A 185 19.29 -1.04 22.62
C LYS A 185 19.87 -2.20 21.82
N LYS A 186 19.86 -3.43 22.36
CA LYS A 186 20.32 -4.64 21.65
C LYS A 186 19.49 -4.92 20.38
N LYS A 187 18.17 -4.73 20.45
CA LYS A 187 17.29 -4.89 19.28
C LYS A 187 17.61 -3.84 18.21
N LEU A 188 17.73 -2.57 18.60
CA LEU A 188 18.09 -1.47 17.72
C LEU A 188 19.45 -1.69 17.08
N GLU A 189 20.45 -2.17 17.84
CA GLU A 189 21.78 -2.49 17.33
C GLU A 189 21.74 -3.65 16.33
N ALA A 190 20.97 -4.71 16.60
CA ALA A 190 20.80 -5.80 15.66
C ALA A 190 20.10 -5.36 14.36
N GLU A 191 19.08 -4.51 14.45
CA GLU A 191 18.43 -3.90 13.29
C GLU A 191 19.40 -3.01 12.50
N ARG A 192 20.22 -2.22 13.20
CA ARG A 192 21.28 -1.39 12.60
C ARG A 192 22.33 -2.24 11.87
N ARG A 193 22.86 -3.30 12.48
CA ARG A 193 23.83 -4.20 11.82
C ARG A 193 23.24 -4.86 10.56
N LYS A 194 21.95 -5.23 10.59
CA LYS A 194 21.24 -5.74 9.41
C LYS A 194 21.12 -4.67 8.32
N ALA A 195 20.78 -3.44 8.69
CA ALA A 195 20.71 -2.30 7.78
C ALA A 195 22.06 -1.99 7.13
N GLU A 196 23.14 -1.97 7.91
CA GLU A 196 24.50 -1.75 7.43
C GLU A 196 24.93 -2.85 6.46
N LYS A 197 24.68 -4.12 6.79
CA LYS A 197 24.96 -5.25 5.89
C LYS A 197 24.16 -5.16 4.59
N TYR A 198 22.88 -4.79 4.66
CA TYR A 198 22.03 -4.60 3.49
C TYR A 198 22.52 -3.44 2.62
N ALA A 199 22.82 -2.30 3.23
CA ALA A 199 23.35 -1.13 2.55
C ALA A 199 24.70 -1.42 1.87
N SER A 200 25.60 -2.16 2.54
CA SER A 200 26.87 -2.60 1.95
C SER A 200 26.67 -3.51 0.74
N ALA A 201 25.74 -4.47 0.82
CA ALA A 201 25.41 -5.32 -0.33
C ALA A 201 24.85 -4.50 -1.50
N LYS A 202 23.94 -3.56 -1.23
CA LYS A 202 23.37 -2.65 -2.24
C LYS A 202 24.41 -1.73 -2.86
N LYS A 203 25.36 -1.25 -2.06
CA LYS A 203 26.48 -0.46 -2.55
C LYS A 203 27.28 -1.22 -3.60
N LYS A 204 27.60 -2.50 -3.34
CA LYS A 204 28.27 -3.38 -4.32
C LYS A 204 27.45 -3.57 -5.60
N GLU A 205 26.12 -3.69 -5.48
CA GLU A 205 25.23 -3.77 -6.64
C GLU A 205 25.29 -2.48 -7.51
N TYR A 206 25.37 -1.30 -6.89
CA TYR A 206 25.44 -0.01 -7.58
C TYR A 206 26.84 0.40 -8.04
N GLU A 207 27.90 -0.08 -7.38
CA GLU A 207 29.30 0.10 -7.79
C GLU A 207 29.61 -0.76 -9.02
N GLY A 208 29.12 -2.01 -9.04
CA GLY A 208 29.18 -2.88 -10.20
C GLY A 208 30.60 -3.05 -10.76
N VAL A 209 30.69 -3.13 -12.09
CA VAL A 209 31.95 -3.17 -12.86
C VAL A 209 31.91 -2.08 -13.95
N PRO A 210 33.06 -1.69 -14.53
CA PRO A 210 33.06 -0.82 -15.71
C PRO A 210 32.19 -1.37 -16.85
N TRP A 211 31.54 -0.50 -17.61
CA TRP A 211 30.63 -0.92 -18.70
C TRP A 211 31.32 -1.77 -19.78
N THR A 212 32.61 -1.53 -20.02
CA THR A 212 33.44 -2.34 -20.92
C THR A 212 33.55 -3.80 -20.46
N SER A 213 33.56 -4.04 -19.14
CA SER A 213 33.60 -5.36 -18.50
C SER A 213 32.23 -5.88 -18.06
N ARG A 214 31.14 -5.31 -18.60
CA ARG A 214 29.77 -5.69 -18.24
C ARG A 214 29.51 -7.19 -18.41
N HIS A 215 28.65 -7.74 -17.58
CA HIS A 215 28.20 -9.12 -17.74
C HIS A 215 27.23 -9.23 -18.91
N ILE A 216 27.45 -10.23 -19.76
CA ILE A 216 26.59 -10.58 -20.89
C ILE A 216 25.96 -11.94 -20.57
N ILE A 217 24.63 -11.97 -20.44
CA ILE A 217 23.85 -13.18 -20.18
C ILE A 217 22.96 -13.45 -21.39
N LYS A 218 23.20 -14.56 -22.09
CA LYS A 218 22.35 -15.01 -23.20
C LYS A 218 21.32 -16.00 -22.66
N THR A 219 20.06 -15.77 -23.00
CA THR A 219 18.93 -16.66 -22.69
C THR A 219 18.22 -17.09 -23.97
N GLU A 220 17.10 -17.81 -23.83
CA GLU A 220 16.25 -18.18 -24.95
C GLU A 220 15.81 -16.95 -25.75
N TYR A 221 15.31 -15.91 -25.06
CA TYR A 221 14.70 -14.75 -25.71
C TYR A 221 15.55 -13.47 -25.68
N TYR A 222 16.58 -13.39 -24.84
CA TYR A 222 17.33 -12.15 -24.65
C TYR A 222 18.84 -12.30 -24.62
N GLU A 223 19.52 -11.21 -24.92
CA GLU A 223 20.89 -10.94 -24.50
C GLU A 223 20.88 -9.76 -23.53
N ILE A 224 21.21 -10.04 -22.27
CA ILE A 224 21.23 -9.04 -21.19
C ILE A 224 22.66 -8.55 -21.00
N HIS A 225 22.86 -7.26 -21.21
CA HIS A 225 24.09 -6.54 -20.89
C HIS A 225 23.89 -5.75 -19.59
N CYS A 226 24.61 -6.13 -18.53
CA CYS A 226 24.47 -5.46 -17.25
C CYS A 226 25.81 -5.36 -16.53
N ASN A 227 26.17 -4.16 -16.09
CA ASN A 227 27.40 -3.90 -15.34
C ASN A 227 27.17 -3.70 -13.83
N SER A 228 25.99 -4.07 -13.31
CA SER A 228 25.85 -4.41 -11.88
C SER A 228 26.53 -5.77 -11.60
N THR A 229 26.36 -6.34 -10.41
CA THR A 229 26.93 -7.67 -10.09
C THR A 229 26.37 -8.76 -11.00
N ARG A 230 27.15 -9.82 -11.25
CA ARG A 230 26.74 -11.00 -12.03
C ARG A 230 25.40 -11.58 -11.57
N LYS A 231 25.20 -11.69 -10.26
CA LYS A 231 23.94 -12.16 -9.64
C LYS A 231 22.73 -11.32 -10.04
N ILE A 232 22.91 -10.00 -10.15
CA ILE A 232 21.86 -9.08 -10.60
C ILE A 232 21.60 -9.22 -12.10
N ALA A 233 22.65 -9.34 -12.92
CA ALA A 233 22.52 -9.58 -14.36
C ALA A 233 21.72 -10.86 -14.66
N GLU A 234 22.05 -11.97 -13.99
CA GLU A 234 21.34 -13.24 -14.11
C GLU A 234 19.89 -13.17 -13.60
N ARG A 235 19.65 -12.38 -12.54
CA ARG A 235 18.29 -12.12 -12.06
C ARG A 235 17.45 -11.43 -13.14
N TYR A 236 18.00 -10.41 -13.81
CA TYR A 236 17.29 -9.73 -14.89
C TYR A 236 17.05 -10.61 -16.10
N ALA A 237 18.02 -11.47 -16.45
CA ALA A 237 17.86 -12.48 -17.50
C ALA A 237 16.65 -13.40 -17.24
N ARG A 238 16.53 -13.96 -16.02
CA ARG A 238 15.37 -14.77 -15.62
C ARG A 238 14.06 -14.00 -15.63
N ILE A 239 14.09 -12.73 -15.21
CA ILE A 239 12.92 -11.84 -15.22
C ILE A 239 12.43 -11.62 -16.65
N MET A 240 13.34 -11.26 -17.57
CA MET A 240 12.98 -10.96 -18.97
C MET A 240 12.42 -12.18 -19.67
N ASP A 241 13.01 -13.37 -19.51
CA ASP A 241 12.45 -14.61 -20.05
C ASP A 241 11.05 -14.92 -19.50
N SER A 242 10.85 -14.69 -18.19
CA SER A 242 9.55 -14.89 -17.54
C SER A 242 8.49 -13.94 -18.11
N LEU A 243 8.87 -12.66 -18.30
CA LEU A 243 8.02 -11.66 -18.93
C LEU A 243 7.70 -12.03 -20.38
N HIS A 244 8.69 -12.48 -21.16
CA HIS A 244 8.50 -12.86 -22.56
C HIS A 244 7.56 -14.05 -22.73
N ARG A 245 7.72 -15.10 -21.91
CA ARG A 245 6.75 -16.20 -21.86
C ARG A 245 5.35 -15.68 -21.54
N LYS A 246 5.23 -14.67 -20.67
CA LYS A 246 3.94 -14.07 -20.37
C LYS A 246 3.40 -13.24 -21.54
N PHE A 247 4.24 -12.51 -22.26
CA PHE A 247 3.85 -11.80 -23.47
C PHE A 247 3.36 -12.77 -24.54
N LEU A 248 4.06 -13.88 -24.76
CA LEU A 248 3.63 -14.96 -25.65
C LEU A 248 2.26 -15.51 -25.25
N GLN A 249 2.01 -15.76 -23.96
CA GLN A 249 0.69 -16.22 -23.50
C GLN A 249 -0.44 -15.22 -23.79
N VAL A 250 -0.18 -13.92 -23.61
CA VAL A 250 -1.20 -12.88 -23.78
C VAL A 250 -1.44 -12.56 -25.27
N PHE A 251 -0.40 -12.64 -26.09
CA PHE A 251 -0.41 -12.16 -27.48
C PHE A 251 -0.16 -13.28 -28.51
N ALA A 252 -0.34 -14.55 -28.13
CA ALA A 252 -0.06 -15.72 -28.98
C ALA A 252 -0.69 -15.60 -30.38
N ALA A 253 -1.93 -15.12 -30.45
CA ALA A 253 -2.69 -14.97 -31.68
C ALA A 253 -2.02 -14.02 -32.71
N LEU A 254 -1.13 -13.13 -32.26
CA LEU A 254 -0.45 -12.16 -33.12
C LEU A 254 0.81 -12.74 -33.80
N LYS A 255 1.17 -14.00 -33.52
CA LYS A 255 2.27 -14.75 -34.15
C LYS A 255 3.59 -13.94 -34.21
N PRO A 256 4.15 -13.52 -33.06
CA PRO A 256 5.38 -12.71 -33.00
C PRO A 256 6.58 -13.40 -33.67
N GLU A 257 7.51 -12.61 -34.19
CA GLU A 257 8.82 -13.06 -34.68
C GLU A 257 9.62 -13.75 -33.57
N LYS A 258 10.29 -14.85 -33.92
CA LYS A 258 11.31 -15.47 -33.06
C LYS A 258 12.63 -14.73 -33.26
N ARG A 259 12.92 -13.77 -32.39
CA ARG A 259 14.16 -12.99 -32.42
C ARG A 259 14.67 -12.74 -31.00
N ARG A 260 15.93 -13.09 -30.76
CA ARG A 260 16.61 -12.70 -29.52
C ARG A 260 16.77 -11.18 -29.48
N SER A 261 16.39 -10.58 -28.36
CA SER A 261 16.37 -9.12 -28.19
C SER A 261 17.40 -8.64 -27.18
N ASN A 262 17.95 -7.44 -27.40
CA ASN A 262 19.00 -6.89 -26.54
C ASN A 262 18.41 -6.01 -25.44
N VAL A 263 18.92 -6.16 -24.21
CA VAL A 263 18.54 -5.33 -23.06
C VAL A 263 19.81 -4.84 -22.37
N TYR A 264 19.89 -3.53 -22.14
CA TYR A 264 21.01 -2.85 -21.52
C TYR A 264 20.62 -2.28 -20.16
N ILE A 265 21.30 -2.70 -19.10
CA ILE A 265 20.99 -2.32 -17.72
C ILE A 265 22.24 -1.77 -17.04
N HIS A 266 22.30 -0.46 -16.89
CA HIS A 266 23.39 0.25 -16.19
C HIS A 266 23.37 -0.03 -14.69
N ARG A 267 24.51 0.08 -14.01
CA ARG A 267 24.63 -0.30 -12.59
C ARG A 267 23.82 0.59 -11.64
N ASN A 268 23.53 1.82 -12.03
CA ASN A 268 22.70 2.76 -11.27
C ASN A 268 22.12 3.86 -12.18
N GLN A 269 21.24 4.70 -11.63
CA GLN A 269 20.58 5.76 -12.39
C GLN A 269 21.56 6.82 -12.89
N LYS A 270 22.57 7.19 -12.09
CA LYS A 270 23.54 8.23 -12.44
C LYS A 270 24.28 7.88 -13.73
N GLU A 271 24.86 6.68 -13.80
CA GLU A 271 25.56 6.19 -14.99
C GLU A 271 24.63 6.12 -16.20
N PHE A 272 23.39 5.63 -16.03
CA PHE A 272 22.41 5.61 -17.12
C PHE A 272 22.16 7.01 -17.70
N MET A 273 21.98 8.02 -16.84
CA MET A 273 21.73 9.39 -17.28
C MET A 273 22.94 9.97 -18.00
N GLU A 274 24.14 9.76 -17.47
CA GLU A 274 25.40 10.23 -18.06
C GLU A 274 25.67 9.58 -19.42
N MET A 275 25.63 8.23 -19.48
CA MET A 275 25.94 7.47 -20.70
C MET A 275 24.86 7.62 -21.78
N ARG A 276 23.58 7.78 -21.41
CA ARG A 276 22.47 7.87 -22.35
C ARG A 276 21.96 9.29 -22.60
N ARG A 277 22.56 10.29 -21.95
CA ARG A 277 22.20 11.72 -22.06
C ARG A 277 20.70 11.95 -21.85
N LYS A 278 20.12 11.32 -20.81
CA LYS A 278 18.69 11.42 -20.48
C LYS A 278 18.48 12.36 -19.29
N PRO A 279 17.33 13.08 -19.23
CA PRO A 279 17.01 13.95 -18.11
C PRO A 279 16.60 13.14 -16.87
N ALA A 280 16.79 13.74 -15.69
CA ALA A 280 16.32 13.19 -14.42
C ALA A 280 14.80 12.94 -14.47
N GLY A 281 14.38 11.69 -14.26
CA GLY A 281 12.97 11.28 -14.32
C GLY A 281 12.66 10.17 -15.34
N VAL A 282 13.57 9.88 -16.27
CA VAL A 282 13.45 8.74 -17.19
C VAL A 282 13.92 7.45 -16.49
N GLY A 283 13.03 6.47 -16.32
CA GLY A 283 13.38 5.16 -15.75
C GLY A 283 14.08 4.22 -16.74
N GLY A 284 13.73 4.34 -18.02
CA GLY A 284 14.28 3.58 -19.12
C GLY A 284 13.58 3.98 -20.41
N TYR A 285 13.96 3.35 -21.51
CA TYR A 285 13.30 3.53 -22.80
C TYR A 285 13.51 2.32 -23.69
N TYR A 286 12.54 2.10 -24.57
CA TYR A 286 12.68 1.29 -25.76
C TYR A 286 13.04 2.17 -26.97
N MET A 287 14.01 1.73 -27.77
CA MET A 287 14.41 2.40 -29.01
C MET A 287 13.95 1.59 -30.23
N PRO A 288 12.93 2.03 -31.00
CA PRO A 288 12.42 1.24 -32.13
C PRO A 288 13.43 1.02 -33.26
N SER A 289 14.38 1.93 -33.49
CA SER A 289 15.37 1.81 -34.59
C SER A 289 16.37 0.68 -34.34
N SER A 290 16.94 0.62 -33.14
CA SER A 290 17.87 -0.45 -32.73
C SER A 290 17.17 -1.66 -32.09
N ARG A 291 15.86 -1.54 -31.83
CA ARG A 291 15.04 -2.52 -31.07
C ARG A 291 15.61 -2.87 -29.71
N GLU A 292 16.29 -1.94 -29.05
CA GLU A 292 16.91 -2.17 -27.74
C GLU A 292 16.11 -1.57 -26.59
N VAL A 293 16.14 -2.24 -25.44
CA VAL A 293 15.65 -1.69 -24.17
C VAL A 293 16.86 -1.21 -23.36
N CYS A 294 16.80 0.00 -22.84
CA CYS A 294 17.83 0.52 -21.95
C CYS A 294 17.25 1.05 -20.64
N THR A 295 17.83 0.64 -19.51
CA THR A 295 17.44 1.06 -18.15
C THR A 295 18.63 0.94 -17.19
N TYR A 296 18.37 0.98 -15.88
CA TYR A 296 19.36 0.86 -14.82
C TYR A 296 18.87 -0.03 -13.67
N HIS A 297 19.81 -0.57 -12.90
CA HIS A 297 19.56 -1.27 -11.66
C HIS A 297 19.19 -0.29 -10.54
N GLY A 298 18.00 -0.43 -9.95
CA GLY A 298 17.57 0.38 -8.81
C GLY A 298 16.06 0.56 -8.68
N THR A 299 15.68 1.56 -7.88
CA THR A 299 14.31 2.00 -7.65
C THR A 299 14.02 3.31 -8.40
N PHE A 300 12.75 3.55 -8.74
CA PHE A 300 12.31 4.80 -9.37
C PHE A 300 10.87 5.14 -8.93
N GLY A 301 10.54 6.43 -8.88
CA GLY A 301 9.23 6.89 -8.42
C GLY A 301 8.94 6.46 -6.96
N VAL A 302 7.65 6.23 -6.65
CA VAL A 302 7.22 5.83 -5.29
C VAL A 302 7.49 4.35 -5.05
N THR A 303 7.08 3.49 -5.98
CA THR A 303 7.04 2.02 -5.81
C THR A 303 7.76 1.27 -6.95
N GLY A 304 8.16 1.99 -8.00
CA GLY A 304 8.76 1.42 -9.20
C GLY A 304 10.17 0.86 -8.96
N THR A 305 10.49 -0.20 -9.68
CA THR A 305 11.82 -0.83 -9.70
C THR A 305 12.23 -1.14 -11.12
N THR A 306 13.49 -1.47 -11.39
CA THR A 306 13.91 -1.92 -12.73
C THR A 306 12.98 -2.99 -13.34
N LEU A 307 12.37 -3.87 -12.52
CA LEU A 307 11.37 -4.83 -13.00
C LEU A 307 10.17 -4.15 -13.67
N THR A 308 9.65 -3.08 -13.08
CA THR A 308 8.52 -2.31 -13.62
C THR A 308 8.87 -1.71 -14.98
N ILE A 309 10.09 -1.16 -15.13
CA ILE A 309 10.57 -0.62 -16.41
C ILE A 309 10.77 -1.75 -17.43
N LEU A 310 11.43 -2.84 -17.04
CA LEU A 310 11.64 -3.99 -17.92
C LEU A 310 10.31 -4.62 -18.39
N ALA A 311 9.30 -4.65 -17.53
CA ALA A 311 7.97 -5.10 -17.91
C ALA A 311 7.29 -4.14 -18.90
N HIS A 312 7.45 -2.84 -18.72
CA HIS A 312 6.89 -1.81 -19.60
C HIS A 312 7.63 -1.74 -20.96
N GLU A 313 8.92 -1.42 -20.94
CA GLU A 313 9.74 -1.25 -22.15
C GLU A 313 9.98 -2.58 -22.88
N GLY A 314 10.10 -3.69 -22.13
CA GLY A 314 10.16 -5.03 -22.70
C GLY A 314 8.87 -5.42 -23.42
N CYS A 315 7.71 -4.89 -23.00
CA CYS A 315 6.46 -5.05 -23.73
C CYS A 315 6.53 -4.34 -25.08
N HIS A 316 7.06 -3.12 -25.16
CA HIS A 316 7.26 -2.44 -26.46
C HIS A 316 8.21 -3.19 -27.39
N GLN A 317 9.30 -3.71 -26.85
CA GLN A 317 10.22 -4.56 -27.61
C GLN A 317 9.52 -5.80 -28.16
N PHE A 318 8.71 -6.47 -27.33
CA PHE A 318 7.91 -7.61 -27.76
C PHE A 318 6.83 -7.22 -28.78
N GLN A 319 6.17 -6.09 -28.60
CA GLN A 319 5.15 -5.59 -29.54
C GLN A 319 5.73 -5.42 -30.94
N HIS A 320 6.98 -4.94 -31.04
CA HIS A 320 7.67 -4.82 -32.33
C HIS A 320 7.82 -6.19 -33.03
N LEU A 321 7.99 -7.28 -32.28
CA LEU A 321 8.08 -8.64 -32.84
C LEU A 321 6.78 -9.10 -33.52
N PHE A 322 5.61 -8.66 -33.05
CA PHE A 322 4.35 -9.00 -33.72
C PHE A 322 3.91 -7.97 -34.75
N VAL A 323 4.43 -6.73 -34.71
CA VAL A 323 4.23 -5.76 -35.79
C VAL A 323 4.98 -6.20 -37.06
N LYS A 324 6.15 -6.84 -36.90
CA LYS A 324 6.98 -7.34 -38.01
C LYS A 324 7.38 -6.27 -39.03
N GLY A 325 7.63 -5.06 -38.55
CA GLY A 325 8.02 -3.91 -39.36
C GLY A 325 9.31 -3.26 -38.86
N ASN A 326 9.74 -2.20 -39.52
CA ASN A 326 10.78 -1.29 -39.05
C ASN A 326 10.20 -0.27 -38.04
N ALA A 327 11.05 0.63 -37.56
CA ALA A 327 10.66 1.68 -36.61
C ALA A 327 9.50 2.57 -37.08
N MET A 328 9.37 2.81 -38.39
CA MET A 328 8.28 3.59 -38.97
C MET A 328 6.96 2.85 -38.81
N GLN A 329 6.88 1.58 -39.24
CA GLN A 329 5.67 0.77 -39.11
C GLN A 329 5.27 0.56 -37.64
N PHE A 330 6.24 0.37 -36.73
CA PHE A 330 5.97 0.33 -35.29
C PHE A 330 5.36 1.64 -34.78
N SER A 331 5.85 2.78 -35.27
CA SER A 331 5.36 4.12 -34.88
C SER A 331 3.97 4.45 -35.44
N MET A 332 3.49 3.72 -36.45
CA MET A 332 2.14 3.85 -37.00
C MET A 332 1.06 3.16 -36.15
N MET A 333 1.46 2.29 -35.22
CA MET A 333 0.52 1.71 -34.26
C MET A 333 -0.07 2.79 -33.35
N PRO A 334 -1.38 2.77 -33.05
CA PRO A 334 -1.98 3.72 -32.13
C PRO A 334 -1.29 3.72 -30.79
N ILE A 335 -0.87 4.90 -30.32
CA ILE A 335 -0.09 5.00 -29.09
C ILE A 335 -0.86 4.48 -27.87
N TRP A 336 -2.16 4.75 -27.79
CA TRP A 336 -2.98 4.27 -26.67
C TRP A 336 -2.97 2.75 -26.54
N LEU A 337 -2.91 2.01 -27.66
CA LEU A 337 -2.78 0.56 -27.65
C LEU A 337 -1.43 0.12 -27.11
N LEU A 338 -0.34 0.70 -27.65
CA LEU A 338 1.02 0.34 -27.26
C LEU A 338 1.26 0.59 -25.76
N GLU A 339 0.95 1.81 -25.29
CA GLU A 339 1.13 2.20 -23.89
C GLU A 339 0.14 1.47 -22.98
N GLY A 340 -1.11 1.30 -23.41
CA GLY A 340 -2.13 0.58 -22.65
C GLY A 340 -1.73 -0.87 -22.36
N MET A 341 -1.19 -1.56 -23.37
CA MET A 341 -0.62 -2.90 -23.19
C MET A 341 0.62 -2.90 -22.29
N ALA A 342 1.52 -1.94 -22.41
CA ALA A 342 2.71 -1.89 -21.55
C ALA A 342 2.35 -1.68 -20.07
N VAL A 343 1.39 -0.79 -19.79
CA VAL A 343 0.94 -0.45 -18.43
C VAL A 343 0.37 -1.66 -17.68
N ILE A 344 -0.32 -2.59 -18.33
CA ILE A 344 -0.89 -3.76 -17.63
C ILE A 344 0.18 -4.76 -17.13
N PHE A 345 1.42 -4.65 -17.61
CA PHE A 345 2.53 -5.48 -17.14
C PHE A 345 3.37 -4.82 -16.05
N GLU A 346 3.28 -3.50 -15.84
CA GLU A 346 4.10 -2.75 -14.87
C GLU A 346 4.01 -3.30 -13.44
N ALA A 347 2.82 -3.72 -13.01
CA ALA A 347 2.57 -4.24 -11.67
C ALA A 347 2.70 -5.77 -11.58
N SER A 348 3.27 -6.42 -12.59
CA SER A 348 3.36 -7.88 -12.64
C SER A 348 4.11 -8.46 -11.44
N GLU A 349 3.52 -9.47 -10.81
CA GLU A 349 4.18 -10.24 -9.76
C GLU A 349 4.90 -11.44 -10.39
N ILE A 350 6.22 -11.52 -10.21
CA ILE A 350 7.02 -12.66 -10.67
C ILE A 350 7.32 -13.57 -9.47
N ARG A 351 6.82 -14.81 -9.51
CA ARG A 351 7.10 -15.81 -8.47
C ARG A 351 8.50 -16.40 -8.64
N ARG A 352 9.02 -17.06 -7.61
CA ARG A 352 10.31 -17.78 -7.67
C ARG A 352 10.36 -18.83 -8.78
N SER A 353 9.23 -19.44 -9.13
CA SER A 353 9.09 -20.37 -10.25
C SER A 353 9.20 -19.73 -11.64
N GLY A 354 9.28 -18.39 -11.73
CA GLY A 354 9.25 -17.67 -13.01
C GLY A 354 7.84 -17.43 -13.56
N SER A 355 6.78 -17.90 -12.88
CA SER A 355 5.41 -17.59 -13.31
C SER A 355 5.09 -16.11 -13.08
N VAL A 356 4.52 -15.44 -14.10
CA VAL A 356 4.14 -14.03 -14.03
C VAL A 356 2.63 -13.89 -13.87
N LYS A 357 2.21 -13.20 -12.81
CA LYS A 357 0.81 -12.88 -12.53
C LYS A 357 0.54 -11.41 -12.84
N LEU A 358 -0.41 -11.17 -13.76
CA LEU A 358 -0.92 -9.83 -14.04
C LEU A 358 -1.98 -9.46 -13.02
N VAL A 359 -1.77 -8.33 -12.34
CA VAL A 359 -2.67 -7.78 -11.31
C VAL A 359 -3.39 -6.50 -11.76
N GLY A 360 -3.08 -6.02 -12.97
CA GLY A 360 -3.68 -4.83 -13.57
C GLY A 360 -2.74 -3.62 -13.55
N PRO A 361 -3.26 -2.42 -13.87
CA PRO A 361 -2.49 -1.19 -13.80
C PRO A 361 -1.94 -0.95 -12.39
N HIS A 362 -0.78 -0.32 -12.31
CA HIS A 362 -0.16 0.00 -11.03
C HIS A 362 -1.10 0.81 -10.11
N PRO A 363 -1.18 0.49 -8.79
CA PRO A 363 -2.05 1.19 -7.84
C PRO A 363 -1.95 2.72 -7.87
N ASP A 364 -0.74 3.26 -8.02
CA ASP A 364 -0.51 4.71 -8.11
C ASP A 364 -1.22 5.34 -9.32
N ARG A 365 -1.19 4.68 -10.49
CA ARG A 365 -1.91 5.13 -11.69
C ARG A 365 -3.41 5.10 -11.48
N MET A 366 -3.91 4.03 -10.86
CA MET A 366 -5.33 3.88 -10.56
C MET A 366 -5.81 4.92 -9.54
N LYS A 367 -5.00 5.23 -8.51
CA LYS A 367 -5.28 6.29 -7.53
C LYS A 367 -5.40 7.65 -8.20
N GLN A 368 -4.44 7.99 -9.06
CA GLN A 368 -4.46 9.24 -9.81
C GLN A 368 -5.68 9.31 -10.74
N LEU A 369 -5.98 8.23 -11.47
CA LEU A 369 -7.14 8.18 -12.36
C LEU A 369 -8.46 8.33 -11.60
N GLN A 370 -8.63 7.62 -10.49
CA GLN A 370 -9.83 7.76 -9.64
C GLN A 370 -10.00 9.20 -9.15
N GLN A 371 -8.91 9.87 -8.76
CA GLN A 371 -8.97 11.27 -8.35
C GLN A 371 -9.39 12.17 -9.52
N MET A 372 -8.78 11.99 -10.70
CA MET A 372 -9.14 12.77 -11.89
C MET A 372 -10.59 12.56 -12.33
N ILE A 373 -11.14 11.36 -12.18
CA ILE A 373 -12.56 11.08 -12.50
C ILE A 373 -13.48 11.79 -11.51
N ARG A 374 -13.16 11.79 -10.21
CA ARG A 374 -13.95 12.49 -9.19
C ARG A 374 -13.89 14.00 -9.35
N ASP A 375 -12.76 14.53 -9.79
CA ASP A 375 -12.55 15.95 -10.06
C ASP A 375 -13.03 16.36 -11.48
N GLU A 376 -13.62 15.44 -12.24
CA GLU A 376 -14.08 15.64 -13.63
C GLU A 376 -12.99 16.15 -14.59
N LYS A 377 -11.73 15.88 -14.28
CA LYS A 377 -10.54 16.31 -15.04
C LYS A 377 -9.81 15.18 -15.75
N HIS A 378 -10.39 13.99 -15.76
CA HIS A 378 -9.79 12.82 -16.43
C HIS A 378 -9.74 12.96 -17.96
N ILE A 379 -8.83 12.21 -18.57
CA ILE A 379 -8.79 12.05 -20.02
C ILE A 379 -9.93 11.09 -20.39
N THR A 380 -10.87 11.55 -21.21
CA THR A 380 -11.95 10.71 -21.75
C THR A 380 -11.39 9.65 -22.70
N LEU A 381 -12.15 8.59 -22.98
CA LEU A 381 -11.75 7.58 -23.95
C LEU A 381 -11.60 8.19 -25.35
N GLN A 382 -12.54 9.05 -25.75
CA GLN A 382 -12.44 9.79 -27.02
C GLN A 382 -11.10 10.53 -27.15
N LYS A 383 -10.74 11.30 -26.11
CA LYS A 383 -9.47 12.03 -26.09
C LYS A 383 -8.28 11.07 -26.06
N CYS A 384 -8.33 10.02 -25.25
CA CYS A 384 -7.25 9.05 -25.13
C CYS A 384 -6.93 8.36 -26.47
N LEU A 385 -7.95 7.99 -27.23
CA LEU A 385 -7.82 7.30 -28.52
C LEU A 385 -7.36 8.25 -29.65
N SER A 386 -7.66 9.55 -29.53
CA SER A 386 -7.37 10.55 -30.56
C SER A 386 -6.05 11.32 -30.33
N THR A 387 -5.51 11.31 -29.12
CA THR A 387 -4.30 12.08 -28.79
C THR A 387 -3.07 11.52 -29.53
N PRO A 388 -2.34 12.35 -30.31
CA PRO A 388 -1.14 11.92 -31.01
C PRO A 388 0.04 11.70 -30.05
N ARG A 389 1.02 10.89 -30.48
CA ARG A 389 2.19 10.48 -29.66
C ARG A 389 2.93 11.66 -29.00
N ARG A 390 3.08 12.80 -29.67
CA ARG A 390 3.77 14.00 -29.12
C ARG A 390 3.04 14.64 -27.93
N GLN A 391 1.74 14.44 -27.80
CA GLN A 391 0.90 15.03 -26.75
C GLN A 391 0.46 14.01 -25.70
N PHE A 392 0.86 12.74 -25.84
CA PHE A 392 0.45 11.64 -24.98
C PHE A 392 1.24 11.65 -23.66
N GLY A 393 0.75 12.42 -22.67
CA GLY A 393 1.35 12.53 -21.34
C GLY A 393 0.83 11.52 -20.31
N GLY A 394 1.37 11.55 -19.09
CA GLY A 394 1.12 10.56 -18.02
C GLY A 394 -0.36 10.24 -17.72
N SER A 395 -1.26 11.21 -17.77
CA SER A 395 -2.70 10.98 -17.57
C SER A 395 -3.33 10.09 -18.65
N HIS A 396 -2.79 10.11 -19.88
CA HIS A 396 -3.22 9.22 -20.95
C HIS A 396 -2.80 7.77 -20.67
N TYR A 397 -1.60 7.53 -20.12
CA TYR A 397 -1.14 6.20 -19.72
C TYR A 397 -2.07 5.57 -18.68
N ASN A 398 -2.51 6.36 -17.70
CA ASN A 398 -3.44 5.91 -16.67
C ASN A 398 -4.76 5.43 -17.28
N THR A 399 -5.31 6.21 -18.22
CA THR A 399 -6.54 5.92 -18.95
C THR A 399 -6.38 4.70 -19.86
N ALA A 400 -5.39 4.72 -20.74
CA ALA A 400 -5.11 3.65 -21.70
C ALA A 400 -4.86 2.30 -21.01
N GLY A 401 -4.06 2.27 -19.94
CA GLY A 401 -3.77 1.06 -19.18
C GLY A 401 -4.99 0.51 -18.47
N ALA A 402 -5.77 1.37 -17.80
CA ALA A 402 -6.99 0.95 -17.12
C ALA A 402 -8.08 0.48 -18.09
N PHE A 403 -8.22 1.12 -19.25
CA PHE A 403 -9.17 0.72 -20.28
C PHE A 403 -8.74 -0.60 -20.94
N THR A 404 -7.46 -0.75 -21.30
CA THR A 404 -6.91 -2.00 -21.84
C THR A 404 -7.13 -3.18 -20.87
N TRP A 405 -6.85 -2.98 -19.58
CA TRP A 405 -7.09 -4.00 -18.56
C TRP A 405 -8.57 -4.37 -18.42
N TRP A 406 -9.46 -3.39 -18.50
CA TRP A 406 -10.89 -3.60 -18.41
C TRP A 406 -11.44 -4.42 -19.58
N LEU A 407 -11.01 -4.10 -20.81
CA LEU A 407 -11.36 -4.82 -22.02
C LEU A 407 -10.83 -6.26 -22.01
N LEU A 408 -9.55 -6.45 -21.66
CA LEU A 408 -8.90 -7.77 -21.74
C LEU A 408 -9.28 -8.72 -20.60
N LYS A 409 -9.55 -8.21 -19.38
CA LYS A 409 -9.63 -9.06 -18.18
C LYS A 409 -10.70 -8.66 -17.17
N ALA A 410 -10.86 -7.37 -16.85
CA ALA A 410 -11.69 -6.99 -15.69
C ALA A 410 -13.20 -7.06 -15.94
N SER A 411 -13.66 -6.73 -17.15
CA SER A 411 -15.09 -6.72 -17.47
C SER A 411 -15.75 -8.11 -17.49
N LYS A 412 -14.95 -9.19 -17.60
CA LYS A 412 -15.36 -10.59 -17.83
C LYS A 412 -16.23 -10.84 -19.07
N LYS A 413 -16.68 -9.79 -19.77
CA LYS A 413 -17.47 -9.87 -21.01
C LYS A 413 -16.56 -10.26 -22.17
N LYS A 414 -16.70 -11.48 -22.70
CA LYS A 414 -15.88 -12.01 -23.81
C LYS A 414 -15.86 -11.06 -25.02
N GLN A 415 -16.98 -10.42 -25.33
CA GLN A 415 -17.10 -9.47 -26.44
C GLN A 415 -16.16 -8.26 -26.35
N TYR A 416 -15.82 -7.77 -25.14
CA TYR A 416 -14.90 -6.64 -24.97
C TYR A 416 -13.46 -7.03 -25.26
N ARG A 417 -13.08 -8.26 -24.90
CA ARG A 417 -11.79 -8.82 -25.28
C ARG A 417 -11.69 -9.01 -26.79
N ILE A 418 -12.73 -9.56 -27.41
CA ILE A 418 -12.80 -9.75 -28.87
C ILE A 418 -12.72 -8.40 -29.59
N LEU A 419 -13.42 -7.37 -29.10
CA LEU A 419 -13.34 -6.01 -29.63
C LEU A 419 -11.90 -5.50 -29.64
N TYR A 420 -11.21 -5.61 -28.50
CA TYR A 420 -9.81 -5.19 -28.39
C TYR A 420 -8.88 -5.96 -29.32
N GLU A 421 -8.97 -7.29 -29.35
CA GLU A 421 -8.12 -8.15 -30.18
C GLU A 421 -8.35 -7.90 -31.68
N LYS A 422 -9.61 -7.74 -32.12
CA LYS A 422 -9.95 -7.40 -33.51
C LYS A 422 -9.43 -6.02 -33.91
N TYR A 423 -9.58 -5.02 -33.04
CA TYR A 423 -9.04 -3.68 -33.31
C TYR A 423 -7.51 -3.70 -33.42
N LEU A 424 -6.83 -4.39 -32.50
CA LEU A 424 -5.37 -4.54 -32.52
C LEU A 424 -4.86 -5.17 -33.82
N ILE A 425 -5.53 -6.22 -34.30
CA ILE A 425 -5.20 -6.88 -35.57
C ILE A 425 -5.36 -5.91 -36.74
N LYS A 426 -6.48 -5.17 -36.81
CA LYS A 426 -6.70 -4.15 -37.85
C LYS A 426 -5.60 -3.08 -37.86
N CYS A 427 -5.22 -2.58 -36.69
CA CYS A 427 -4.15 -1.58 -36.57
C CYS A 427 -2.80 -2.12 -37.03
N ARG A 428 -2.45 -3.35 -36.65
CA ARG A 428 -1.23 -4.03 -37.09
C ARG A 428 -1.18 -4.19 -38.60
N ASP A 429 -2.26 -4.70 -39.19
CA ASP A 429 -2.30 -5.00 -40.63
C ASP A 429 -2.26 -3.71 -41.46
N ARG A 430 -2.94 -2.65 -41.00
CA ARG A 430 -2.81 -1.30 -41.59
C ARG A 430 -1.39 -0.75 -41.50
N ALA A 431 -0.74 -0.90 -40.35
CA ALA A 431 0.64 -0.44 -40.14
C ALA A 431 1.61 -1.16 -41.09
N ARG A 432 1.40 -2.45 -41.37
CA ARG A 432 2.22 -3.23 -42.32
C ARG A 432 1.97 -2.85 -43.78
N SER A 433 0.73 -2.53 -44.13
CA SER A 433 0.31 -2.29 -45.53
C SER A 433 0.63 -0.88 -46.03
N SER A 434 0.94 0.05 -45.13
CA SER A 434 1.25 1.43 -45.48
C SER A 434 2.69 1.52 -45.99
N GLY A 435 2.89 1.65 -47.31
CA GLY A 435 4.18 1.71 -47.99
C GLY A 435 5.01 2.98 -47.75
N GLY A 436 5.13 3.42 -46.50
CA GLY A 436 5.99 4.55 -46.08
C GLY A 436 5.51 5.96 -46.47
N ARG A 437 4.51 6.11 -47.34
CA ARG A 437 3.91 7.41 -47.68
C ARG A 437 2.72 7.73 -46.79
N GLY A 438 2.97 8.35 -45.65
CA GLY A 438 1.90 8.78 -44.75
C GLY A 438 2.36 9.14 -43.35
N MET A 439 3.43 9.92 -43.23
CA MET A 439 3.82 10.48 -41.94
C MET A 439 2.83 11.60 -41.60
N GLY A 440 1.87 11.36 -40.69
CA GLY A 440 1.17 12.45 -40.00
C GLY A 440 -0.37 12.48 -39.91
N ARG A 441 -1.13 11.41 -40.18
CA ARG A 441 -2.61 11.43 -40.02
C ARG A 441 -3.17 10.51 -38.92
N GLY A 442 -2.36 10.13 -37.92
CA GLY A 442 -2.73 9.13 -36.90
C GLY A 442 -3.52 9.63 -35.69
N GLY A 443 -4.16 10.80 -35.74
CA GLY A 443 -4.87 11.38 -34.59
C GLY A 443 -6.39 11.36 -34.68
N SER A 444 -6.96 11.74 -35.82
CA SER A 444 -8.40 12.05 -35.90
C SER A 444 -9.31 10.84 -36.15
N ASN A 445 -8.81 9.75 -36.73
CA ASN A 445 -9.67 8.62 -37.16
C ASN A 445 -9.61 7.38 -36.26
N GLU A 446 -8.73 7.32 -35.26
CA GLU A 446 -8.61 6.12 -34.41
C GLU A 446 -9.81 5.93 -33.48
N ALA A 447 -10.30 7.00 -32.87
CA ALA A 447 -11.48 6.94 -32.02
C ALA A 447 -12.72 6.53 -32.82
N ALA A 448 -12.93 7.12 -34.00
CA ALA A 448 -14.06 6.77 -34.88
C ALA A 448 -13.98 5.30 -35.37
N ALA A 449 -12.78 4.81 -35.72
CA ALA A 449 -12.58 3.44 -36.15
C ALA A 449 -12.85 2.43 -35.01
N PHE A 450 -12.41 2.75 -33.79
CA PHE A 450 -12.69 1.92 -32.62
C PHE A 450 -14.18 1.95 -32.27
N ASP A 451 -14.79 3.14 -32.30
CA ASP A 451 -16.21 3.36 -31.99
C ASP A 451 -17.12 2.59 -32.95
N SER A 452 -16.87 2.68 -34.26
CA SER A 452 -17.60 1.91 -35.27
C SER A 452 -17.50 0.39 -35.03
N LEU A 453 -16.30 -0.08 -34.64
CA LEU A 453 -16.11 -1.48 -34.32
C LEU A 453 -16.84 -1.87 -33.02
N ALA A 454 -16.84 -1.00 -32.01
CA ALA A 454 -17.57 -1.20 -30.77
C ALA A 454 -19.07 -1.29 -31.01
N GLN A 455 -19.65 -0.36 -31.77
CA GLN A 455 -21.07 -0.40 -32.14
C GLN A 455 -21.42 -1.72 -32.83
N SER A 456 -20.58 -2.19 -33.77
CA SER A 456 -20.82 -3.45 -34.49
C SER A 456 -20.69 -4.72 -33.64
N LEU A 457 -19.74 -4.79 -32.71
CA LEU A 457 -19.42 -6.01 -31.96
C LEU A 457 -20.10 -6.10 -30.61
N VAL A 458 -20.40 -4.95 -30.00
CA VAL A 458 -20.87 -4.87 -28.62
C VAL A 458 -22.15 -4.04 -28.48
N GLY A 459 -22.67 -3.47 -29.57
CA GLY A 459 -23.89 -2.67 -29.58
C GLY A 459 -23.78 -1.35 -28.81
N LYS A 460 -22.56 -0.83 -28.62
CA LYS A 460 -22.29 0.37 -27.83
C LYS A 460 -21.31 1.28 -28.51
N ASP A 461 -21.65 2.55 -28.51
CA ASP A 461 -20.74 3.65 -28.77
C ASP A 461 -19.71 3.82 -27.63
N LEU A 462 -18.71 4.64 -27.89
CA LEU A 462 -17.57 4.90 -27.02
C LEU A 462 -17.99 5.59 -25.72
N GLU A 463 -19.05 6.41 -25.76
CA GLU A 463 -19.59 7.10 -24.59
C GLU A 463 -20.19 6.11 -23.59
N LYS A 464 -21.04 5.17 -24.05
CA LYS A 464 -21.57 4.09 -23.22
C LYS A 464 -20.48 3.18 -22.66
N LEU A 465 -19.43 2.93 -23.44
CA LEU A 465 -18.26 2.20 -22.95
C LEU A 465 -17.51 2.98 -21.86
N GLU A 466 -17.36 4.29 -22.02
CA GLU A 466 -16.73 5.17 -21.05
C GLU A 466 -17.49 5.19 -19.72
N GLU A 467 -18.82 5.26 -19.74
CA GLU A 467 -19.64 5.20 -18.53
C GLU A 467 -19.45 3.88 -17.75
N GLU A 468 -19.51 2.74 -18.43
CA GLU A 468 -19.28 1.44 -17.79
C GLU A 468 -17.87 1.33 -17.22
N TRP A 469 -16.88 1.80 -17.99
CA TRP A 469 -15.49 1.78 -17.59
C TRP A 469 -15.22 2.70 -16.38
N ARG A 470 -15.79 3.90 -16.34
CA ARG A 470 -15.69 4.83 -15.19
C ARG A 470 -16.27 4.20 -13.92
N LYS A 471 -17.44 3.54 -14.02
CA LYS A 471 -18.06 2.79 -12.92
C LYS A 471 -17.12 1.69 -12.40
N TYR A 472 -16.42 0.98 -13.30
CA TYR A 472 -15.40 0.02 -12.93
C TYR A 472 -14.23 0.68 -12.19
N VAL A 473 -13.63 1.73 -12.77
CA VAL A 473 -12.46 2.41 -12.19
C VAL A 473 -12.73 2.90 -10.77
N LEU A 474 -13.89 3.50 -10.53
CA LEU A 474 -14.29 4.00 -9.20
C LEU A 474 -14.53 2.89 -8.18
N LYS A 475 -14.85 1.66 -8.62
CA LYS A 475 -15.04 0.48 -7.75
C LYS A 475 -13.74 -0.26 -7.42
N VAL A 476 -12.64 -0.02 -8.14
CA VAL A 476 -11.36 -0.69 -7.88
C VAL A 476 -10.86 -0.36 -6.47
N ARG A 477 -10.65 -1.41 -5.66
CA ARG A 477 -10.06 -1.28 -4.33
C ARG A 477 -8.54 -1.23 -4.44
N LEU A 478 -7.94 -0.14 -3.98
CA LEU A 478 -6.49 0.02 -3.96
C LEU A 478 -5.87 -0.66 -2.74
N PRO A 479 -4.68 -1.27 -2.87
CA PRO A 479 -3.93 -1.77 -1.73
C PRO A 479 -3.55 -0.60 -0.81
N LYS A 480 -3.75 -0.79 0.49
CA LYS A 480 -3.34 0.20 1.49
C LYS A 480 -1.82 0.16 1.65
N LEU A 481 -1.14 1.27 1.34
CA LEU A 481 0.31 1.42 1.52
C LEU A 481 0.73 1.38 2.99
N GLY A 482 -0.19 1.53 3.93
CA GLY A 482 0.06 1.29 5.35
C GLY A 482 -1.22 1.21 6.15
N ARG A 483 -1.11 0.82 7.42
CA ARG A 483 -2.24 0.65 8.33
C ARG A 483 -1.96 1.30 9.68
N MET A 484 -3.00 1.89 10.26
CA MET A 484 -2.96 2.33 11.65
C MET A 484 -3.17 1.14 12.58
N SER A 485 -2.30 1.02 13.58
CA SER A 485 -2.42 0.12 14.73
C SER A 485 -2.31 0.97 15.99
N ARG A 486 -3.44 1.25 16.65
CA ARG A 486 -3.55 2.24 17.74
C ARG A 486 -3.06 3.63 17.28
N ASN A 487 -1.89 4.07 17.76
CA ASN A 487 -1.27 5.34 17.39
C ASN A 487 -0.11 5.18 16.38
N THR A 488 0.20 3.96 15.96
CA THR A 488 1.33 3.71 15.05
C THR A 488 0.83 3.48 13.64
N PHE A 489 1.34 4.24 12.68
CA PHE A 489 1.21 3.93 11.25
C PHE A 489 2.32 2.96 10.86
N LYS A 490 1.98 1.84 10.22
CA LYS A 490 2.95 0.84 9.74
C LYS A 490 2.78 0.58 8.25
N SER A 491 3.86 0.71 7.50
CA SER A 491 3.96 0.32 6.09
C SER A 491 5.00 -0.78 5.94
N LYS A 492 4.54 -2.03 5.79
CA LYS A 492 5.43 -3.16 5.46
C LYS A 492 5.98 -3.04 4.04
N GLU A 493 5.16 -2.52 3.13
CA GLU A 493 5.53 -2.40 1.71
C GLU A 493 6.63 -1.37 1.47
N LEU A 494 6.54 -0.23 2.16
CA LEU A 494 7.51 0.86 2.05
C LEU A 494 8.56 0.83 3.17
N GLY A 495 8.49 -0.16 4.07
CA GLY A 495 9.51 -0.40 5.09
C GLY A 495 9.63 0.71 6.14
N PHE A 496 8.53 1.27 6.64
CA PHE A 496 8.62 2.23 7.76
C PHE A 496 7.44 2.16 8.71
N GLU A 497 7.65 2.64 9.94
CA GLU A 497 6.60 2.94 10.90
C GLU A 497 6.88 4.23 11.66
N VAL A 498 5.81 4.86 12.14
CA VAL A 498 5.88 6.09 12.94
C VAL A 498 4.71 6.12 13.91
N THR A 499 4.89 6.68 15.10
CA THR A 499 3.86 6.73 16.15
C THR A 499 3.49 8.17 16.48
N ARG A 500 2.20 8.51 16.38
CA ARG A 500 1.69 9.80 16.85
C ARG A 500 1.60 9.81 18.37
N PRO A 501 1.78 10.96 19.04
CA PRO A 501 1.72 11.06 20.50
C PRO A 501 0.37 10.56 21.04
N ASP A 502 -0.73 11.05 20.48
CA ASP A 502 -2.08 10.75 20.92
C ASP A 502 -3.12 10.88 19.79
N LYS A 503 -4.41 10.83 20.15
CA LYS A 503 -5.53 10.88 19.20
C LYS A 503 -5.89 12.29 18.71
N SER A 504 -5.32 13.36 19.26
CA SER A 504 -5.51 14.74 18.77
C SER A 504 -4.97 14.91 17.34
N TRP A 505 -4.01 14.08 16.94
CA TRP A 505 -3.50 13.96 15.58
C TRP A 505 -4.34 13.00 14.74
N SER A 506 -5.26 13.52 13.92
CA SER A 506 -6.16 12.70 13.10
C SER A 506 -5.52 12.30 11.77
N ALA A 507 -5.73 11.05 11.32
CA ALA A 507 -5.26 10.59 10.02
C ALA A 507 -6.15 11.12 8.89
N LEU A 508 -5.53 11.73 7.88
CA LEU A 508 -6.25 12.09 6.66
C LEU A 508 -6.66 10.81 5.92
N LYS A 509 -7.88 10.83 5.38
CA LYS A 509 -8.38 9.77 4.48
C LYS A 509 -7.48 9.71 3.24
N GLU A 510 -7.28 8.51 2.71
CA GLU A 510 -6.40 8.27 1.56
C GLU A 510 -6.78 9.10 0.31
N SER A 511 -8.07 9.37 0.11
CA SER A 511 -8.59 10.25 -0.94
C SER A 511 -8.22 11.73 -0.77
N LYS A 512 -7.78 12.15 0.43
CA LYS A 512 -7.35 13.51 0.74
C LYS A 512 -5.82 13.67 0.74
N LEU A 513 -5.07 12.58 0.54
CA LEU A 513 -3.60 12.62 0.47
C LEU A 513 -3.15 13.17 -0.89
N ARG A 514 -2.07 13.95 -0.91
CA ARG A 514 -1.42 14.40 -2.17
C ARG A 514 -0.82 13.19 -2.92
N SER A 515 -0.61 13.31 -4.23
CA SER A 515 -0.28 12.17 -5.14
C SER A 515 0.97 11.35 -4.79
N ALA A 516 1.89 11.86 -3.96
CA ALA A 516 3.08 11.13 -3.48
C ALA A 516 3.11 10.96 -1.94
N GLN A 517 2.10 11.46 -1.25
CA GLN A 517 2.02 11.44 0.21
C GLN A 517 1.50 10.07 0.67
N ILE A 518 2.31 9.38 1.47
CA ILE A 518 1.98 8.03 1.97
C ILE A 518 1.01 8.12 3.14
N MET A 519 1.26 9.06 4.04
CA MET A 519 0.42 9.35 5.20
C MET A 519 0.48 10.83 5.55
N CYS A 520 -0.59 11.31 6.17
CA CYS A 520 -0.65 12.63 6.77
C CYS A 520 -1.49 12.57 8.05
N TRP A 521 -0.93 13.07 9.14
CA TRP A 521 -1.67 13.39 10.35
C TRP A 521 -1.88 14.89 10.43
N TRP A 522 -3.07 15.26 10.90
CA TRP A 522 -3.49 16.64 11.03
C TRP A 522 -4.04 16.87 12.44
N ARG A 523 -3.57 17.93 13.09
CA ARG A 523 -4.08 18.40 14.37
C ARG A 523 -5.00 19.60 14.11
N LYS A 524 -6.31 19.38 14.24
CA LYS A 524 -7.33 20.38 13.86
C LYS A 524 -7.17 21.72 14.59
N LYS A 525 -6.84 21.68 15.89
CA LYS A 525 -6.77 22.87 16.76
C LYS A 525 -5.70 23.90 16.30
N THR A 526 -4.57 23.42 15.80
CA THR A 526 -3.41 24.25 15.44
C THR A 526 -3.14 24.23 13.94
N GLU A 527 -4.02 23.58 13.18
CA GLU A 527 -3.85 23.22 11.78
C GLU A 527 -2.56 22.47 11.42
N ALA A 528 -1.79 22.02 12.42
CA ALA A 528 -0.49 21.42 12.22
C ALA A 528 -0.58 20.08 11.48
N ARG A 529 0.43 19.79 10.65
CA ARG A 529 0.51 18.59 9.83
C ARG A 529 1.83 17.87 10.00
N PHE A 530 1.76 16.55 10.02
CA PHE A 530 2.91 15.66 9.93
C PHE A 530 2.69 14.70 8.78
N SER A 531 3.60 14.66 7.81
CA SER A 531 3.43 13.81 6.63
C SER A 531 4.70 13.12 6.20
N VAL A 532 4.54 11.93 5.62
CA VAL A 532 5.64 11.12 5.11
C VAL A 532 5.42 10.86 3.63
N TYR A 533 6.44 11.17 2.85
CA TYR A 533 6.60 10.80 1.45
C TYR A 533 7.70 9.75 1.36
N SER A 534 7.65 8.93 0.32
CA SER A 534 8.69 7.95 0.08
C SER A 534 8.93 7.79 -1.41
N VAL A 535 10.20 7.87 -1.81
CA VAL A 535 10.63 7.70 -3.21
C VAL A 535 11.83 6.76 -3.27
N GLY A 536 12.12 6.20 -4.44
CA GLY A 536 13.34 5.43 -4.67
C GLY A 536 14.61 6.27 -4.49
N ASN A 537 15.62 5.74 -3.81
CA ASN A 537 16.95 6.36 -3.70
C ASN A 537 17.91 5.88 -4.81
N GLY A 538 17.39 5.64 -6.03
CA GLY A 538 18.12 5.04 -7.15
C GLY A 538 19.30 5.85 -7.71
N LEU A 539 19.46 7.10 -7.27
CA LEU A 539 20.63 7.95 -7.54
C LEU A 539 21.79 7.71 -6.57
N GLY A 540 21.56 6.99 -5.46
CA GLY A 540 22.53 6.86 -4.38
C GLY A 540 22.78 8.18 -3.64
N THR A 541 21.87 9.14 -3.75
CA THR A 541 22.03 10.47 -3.14
C THR A 541 22.24 10.35 -1.64
N THR A 542 23.22 11.08 -1.13
CA THR A 542 23.57 11.10 0.30
C THR A 542 22.97 12.32 1.00
N ALA A 543 22.98 12.30 2.33
CA ALA A 543 22.56 13.44 3.12
C ALA A 543 23.44 14.67 2.83
N GLU A 544 24.75 14.44 2.69
CA GLU A 544 25.77 15.44 2.39
C GLU A 544 25.53 16.09 1.03
N GLU A 545 25.37 15.29 -0.02
CA GLU A 545 25.06 15.80 -1.36
C GLU A 545 23.78 16.64 -1.35
N SER A 546 22.75 16.20 -0.62
CA SER A 546 21.50 16.95 -0.51
C SER A 546 21.63 18.28 0.24
N ILE A 547 22.55 18.39 1.19
CA ILE A 547 22.81 19.63 1.93
C ILE A 547 23.63 20.59 1.06
N ASN A 548 24.68 20.06 0.41
CA ASN A 548 25.57 20.83 -0.45
C ASN A 548 24.82 21.39 -1.66
N ASN A 549 23.99 20.58 -2.31
CA ASN A 549 23.26 20.96 -3.52
C ASN A 549 21.90 21.62 -3.22
N TYR A 550 21.59 21.95 -1.95
CA TYR A 550 20.26 22.42 -1.56
C TYR A 550 19.84 23.69 -2.30
N ASP A 551 20.71 24.70 -2.30
CA ASP A 551 20.40 26.04 -2.84
C ASP A 551 20.26 26.01 -4.36
N GLU A 552 21.14 25.30 -5.06
CA GLU A 552 21.05 25.10 -6.51
C GLU A 552 19.78 24.32 -6.91
N ASN A 553 19.49 23.22 -6.22
CA ASN A 553 18.29 22.42 -6.47
C ASN A 553 17.03 23.25 -6.24
N ARG A 554 17.02 24.09 -5.22
CA ARG A 554 15.92 25.01 -4.93
C ARG A 554 15.73 26.01 -6.07
N LYS A 555 16.79 26.73 -6.46
CA LYS A 555 16.74 27.72 -7.54
C LYS A 555 16.23 27.09 -8.84
N ARG A 556 16.75 25.91 -9.20
CA ARG A 556 16.30 25.16 -10.38
C ARG A 556 14.82 24.78 -10.30
N ASN A 557 14.32 24.37 -9.13
CA ASN A 557 12.91 24.04 -8.94
C ASN A 557 12.00 25.28 -9.04
N GLU A 558 12.44 26.42 -8.52
CA GLU A 558 11.72 27.69 -8.64
C GLU A 558 11.66 28.15 -10.11
N GLU A 559 12.76 28.08 -10.85
CA GLU A 559 12.79 28.40 -12.28
C GLU A 559 11.89 27.48 -13.10
N ALA A 560 11.91 26.17 -12.81
CA ALA A 560 11.03 25.21 -13.45
C ALA A 560 9.55 25.49 -13.16
N ALA A 561 9.22 25.89 -11.91
CA ALA A 561 7.87 26.27 -11.54
C ALA A 561 7.42 27.55 -12.26
N LYS A 562 8.28 28.57 -12.32
CA LYS A 562 8.03 29.81 -13.08
C LYS A 562 7.77 29.52 -14.56
N ARG A 563 8.60 28.69 -15.20
CA ARG A 563 8.40 28.27 -16.61
C ARG A 563 7.08 27.50 -16.82
N ALA A 564 6.64 26.76 -15.81
CA ALA A 564 5.36 26.06 -15.83
C ALA A 564 4.15 26.96 -15.49
N GLY A 565 4.35 28.28 -15.33
CA GLY A 565 3.31 29.21 -14.91
C GLY A 565 2.82 29.00 -13.47
N LYS A 566 3.57 28.25 -12.65
CA LYS A 566 3.25 27.93 -11.26
C LYS A 566 4.03 28.84 -10.34
N LYS A 567 3.37 29.86 -9.77
CA LYS A 567 3.99 30.74 -8.76
C LYS A 567 3.36 30.49 -7.40
N THR A 568 3.65 29.31 -6.85
CA THR A 568 2.92 28.82 -5.66
C THR A 568 3.63 29.10 -4.34
N VAL A 569 4.89 29.55 -4.35
CA VAL A 569 5.69 29.70 -3.11
C VAL A 569 6.20 31.13 -2.97
N GLU A 570 5.90 31.74 -1.83
CA GLU A 570 6.29 33.11 -1.44
C GLU A 570 6.95 33.11 -0.04
N ASP A 571 7.56 34.24 0.33
CA ASP A 571 8.10 34.52 1.68
C ASP A 571 9.05 33.45 2.25
N TYR A 572 9.82 32.82 1.36
CA TYR A 572 10.71 31.76 1.77
C TYR A 572 11.92 32.28 2.56
N LYS A 573 12.24 31.61 3.67
CA LYS A 573 13.47 31.86 4.43
C LYS A 573 14.12 30.58 4.97
N LEU A 574 15.39 30.42 4.61
CA LEU A 574 16.43 29.53 5.18
C LEU A 574 16.64 29.74 6.69
N PHE A 575 16.33 28.79 7.59
CA PHE A 575 16.81 28.88 8.98
C PHE A 575 17.97 27.94 9.27
N GLU A 576 17.83 26.66 8.90
CA GLU A 576 18.83 25.65 9.22
C GLU A 576 18.88 24.60 8.11
N LYS A 577 20.09 24.16 7.76
CA LYS A 577 20.35 22.94 7.00
C LYS A 577 21.49 22.17 7.66
N LYS A 578 21.26 20.94 8.10
CA LYS A 578 22.29 20.13 8.77
C LYS A 578 22.12 18.65 8.54
N LYS A 579 23.21 17.91 8.75
CA LYS A 579 23.19 16.44 8.77
C LYS A 579 22.76 15.96 10.16
N VAL A 580 21.85 14.98 10.18
CA VAL A 580 21.36 14.33 11.40
C VAL A 580 21.27 12.82 11.19
N MET A 581 20.96 12.07 12.25
CA MET A 581 20.67 10.64 12.19
C MET A 581 19.22 10.39 12.59
N VAL A 582 18.46 9.72 11.73
CA VAL A 582 17.06 9.33 12.00
C VAL A 582 16.87 7.87 11.66
N ALA A 583 16.24 7.11 12.57
CA ALA A 583 16.06 5.67 12.46
C ALA A 583 17.37 4.87 12.22
N GLY A 584 18.52 5.41 12.61
CA GLY A 584 19.83 4.81 12.35
C GLY A 584 20.42 5.07 10.96
N TYR A 585 19.80 5.95 10.16
CA TYR A 585 20.26 6.31 8.82
C TYR A 585 20.71 7.78 8.76
N PRO A 586 21.72 8.12 7.93
CA PRO A 586 22.04 9.51 7.61
C PRO A 586 20.82 10.23 7.05
N ALA A 587 20.58 11.44 7.55
CA ALA A 587 19.47 12.26 7.12
C ALA A 587 19.91 13.72 6.96
N ALA A 588 19.25 14.43 6.05
CA ALA A 588 19.41 15.86 5.87
C ALA A 588 18.18 16.56 6.44
N GLU A 589 18.40 17.44 7.41
CA GLU A 589 17.37 18.25 8.05
C GLU A 589 17.40 19.67 7.50
N PHE A 590 16.22 20.19 7.18
CA PHE A 590 16.03 21.55 6.72
C PHE A 590 14.90 22.18 7.53
N ILE A 591 15.16 23.36 8.10
CA ILE A 591 14.16 24.17 8.78
C ILE A 591 14.03 25.48 8.02
N TYR A 592 12.83 25.79 7.59
CA TYR A 592 12.55 26.96 6.76
C TYR A 592 11.11 27.43 6.97
N GLN A 593 10.79 28.62 6.48
CA GLN A 593 9.41 29.08 6.31
C GLN A 593 9.07 29.29 4.84
N GLN A 594 7.80 29.22 4.51
CA GLN A 594 7.25 29.63 3.22
C GLN A 594 5.73 29.81 3.29
N LYS A 595 5.19 30.56 2.34
CA LYS A 595 3.76 30.67 2.05
C LYS A 595 3.45 29.89 0.77
N ASP A 596 2.48 28.97 0.80
CA ASP A 596 2.05 28.18 -0.37
C ASP A 596 0.68 28.69 -0.83
N THR A 597 0.65 29.58 -1.84
CA THR A 597 -0.56 30.30 -2.27
C THR A 597 -1.62 29.40 -2.92
N GLU A 598 -1.23 28.22 -3.42
CA GLU A 598 -2.14 27.22 -4.00
C GLU A 598 -2.44 26.07 -3.02
N SER A 599 -2.02 26.20 -1.77
CA SER A 599 -2.22 25.18 -0.76
C SER A 599 -3.70 24.91 -0.50
N LYS A 600 -4.16 23.70 -0.81
CA LYS A 600 -5.52 23.22 -0.49
C LYS A 600 -5.82 23.08 1.01
N TRP A 601 -4.93 23.53 1.90
CA TRP A 601 -5.12 23.36 3.34
C TRP A 601 -4.84 24.61 4.17
N ASN A 602 -3.81 25.37 3.84
CA ASN A 602 -3.46 26.62 4.53
C ASN A 602 -2.53 27.43 3.61
N THR A 603 -2.93 28.67 3.33
CA THR A 603 -2.25 29.62 2.43
C THR A 603 -1.46 30.69 3.20
N GLU A 604 -1.38 30.58 4.52
CA GLU A 604 -0.61 31.45 5.40
C GLU A 604 0.87 31.06 5.44
N LEU A 605 1.69 31.93 6.04
CA LEU A 605 3.11 31.69 6.24
C LEU A 605 3.33 30.58 7.27
N CYS A 606 3.89 29.47 6.81
CA CYS A 606 4.12 28.28 7.62
C CYS A 606 5.60 28.06 7.91
N LYS A 607 5.92 27.60 9.13
CA LYS A 607 7.22 27.01 9.45
C LYS A 607 7.20 25.51 9.15
N ILE A 608 8.28 25.05 8.54
CA ILE A 608 8.43 23.69 8.02
C ILE A 608 9.74 23.12 8.50
N ARG A 609 9.68 21.93 9.09
CA ARG A 609 10.84 21.05 9.30
C ARG A 609 10.72 19.87 8.35
N ARG A 610 11.67 19.78 7.42
CA ARG A 610 11.78 18.69 6.45
C ARG A 610 12.99 17.83 6.80
N ILE A 611 12.78 16.54 7.00
CA ILE A 611 13.85 15.57 7.18
C ILE A 611 13.83 14.56 6.04
N ASN A 612 14.95 14.47 5.34
CA ASN A 612 15.20 13.51 4.27
C ASN A 612 16.03 12.36 4.84
N VAL A 613 15.44 11.17 5.02
CA VAL A 613 16.13 9.97 5.55
C VAL A 613 16.58 9.10 4.40
N TYR A 614 17.89 8.91 4.26
CA TYR A 614 18.52 8.20 3.13
C TYR A 614 18.79 6.73 3.49
N ALA A 615 17.85 5.86 3.15
CA ALA A 615 18.05 4.41 3.20
C ALA A 615 18.61 3.88 1.86
N ALA A 616 19.11 2.64 1.86
CA ALA A 616 19.83 2.05 0.73
C ALA A 616 19.05 2.04 -0.60
N GLU A 617 17.72 1.85 -0.54
CA GLU A 617 16.87 1.81 -1.73
C GLU A 617 15.80 2.90 -1.76
N ARG A 618 15.63 3.63 -0.66
CA ARG A 618 14.50 4.55 -0.46
C ARG A 618 14.94 5.82 0.25
N LEU A 619 14.36 6.92 -0.19
CA LEU A 619 14.41 8.21 0.49
C LEU A 619 13.04 8.45 1.12
N TYR A 620 13.01 8.64 2.44
CA TYR A 620 11.82 9.10 3.14
C TYR A 620 11.91 10.60 3.34
N VAL A 621 10.91 11.34 2.87
CA VAL A 621 10.84 12.79 3.07
C VAL A 621 9.70 13.06 4.05
N ILE A 622 10.08 13.48 5.25
CA ILE A 622 9.18 13.70 6.38
C ILE A 622 9.01 15.20 6.57
N PHE A 623 7.77 15.67 6.62
CA PHE A 623 7.44 17.08 6.86
C PHE A 623 6.66 17.22 8.15
N ALA A 624 7.09 18.16 8.99
CA ALA A 624 6.31 18.75 10.06
C ALA A 624 6.05 20.22 9.71
N THR A 625 4.77 20.63 9.74
CA THR A 625 4.34 21.95 9.29
C THR A 625 3.28 22.53 10.21
N SER A 626 3.41 23.82 10.55
CA SER A 626 2.37 24.62 11.20
C SER A 626 2.53 26.08 10.81
N THR A 627 1.52 26.91 11.11
CA THR A 627 1.69 28.37 11.13
C THR A 627 2.78 28.77 12.14
N LEU A 628 3.34 29.97 11.96
CA LEU A 628 4.45 30.45 12.78
C LEU A 628 4.10 30.57 14.27
N ASP A 629 2.92 31.14 14.56
CA ASP A 629 2.40 31.35 15.91
C ASP A 629 2.12 30.03 16.65
N LYS A 630 1.74 28.98 15.92
CA LYS A 630 1.45 27.65 16.47
C LYS A 630 2.63 26.70 16.53
N TRP A 631 3.83 27.10 16.08
CA TRP A 631 4.98 26.17 16.05
C TRP A 631 5.34 25.62 17.43
N LYS A 632 5.49 26.51 18.43
CA LYS A 632 5.87 26.11 19.79
C LYS A 632 4.86 25.14 20.42
N GLU A 633 3.56 25.30 20.13
CA GLU A 633 2.50 24.40 20.63
C GLU A 633 2.57 22.97 20.08
N ASN A 634 3.26 22.75 18.95
CA ASN A 634 3.34 21.45 18.26
C ASN A 634 4.76 20.85 18.24
N GLU A 635 5.77 21.60 18.68
CA GLU A 635 7.17 21.22 18.56
C GLU A 635 7.51 19.93 19.32
N ALA A 636 6.97 19.76 20.53
CA ALA A 636 7.14 18.54 21.31
C ALA A 636 6.56 17.30 20.59
N ASP A 637 5.38 17.44 19.99
CA ASP A 637 4.72 16.38 19.24
C ASP A 637 5.50 16.02 17.97
N PHE A 638 5.99 17.02 17.23
CA PHE A 638 6.86 16.81 16.08
C PHE A 638 8.13 16.04 16.47
N ASN A 639 8.81 16.48 17.53
CA ASN A 639 10.00 15.80 18.04
C ASN A 639 9.73 14.34 18.41
N SER A 640 8.59 14.07 19.06
CA SER A 640 8.14 12.71 19.39
C SER A 640 7.92 11.87 18.13
N MET A 641 7.25 12.40 17.11
CA MET A 641 7.01 11.68 15.85
C MET A 641 8.31 11.40 15.07
N PHE A 642 9.25 12.34 15.03
CA PHE A 642 10.57 12.09 14.42
C PHE A 642 11.37 11.01 15.19
N LYS A 643 11.33 11.02 16.52
CA LYS A 643 12.01 10.00 17.36
C LYS A 643 11.41 8.61 17.19
N THR A 644 10.10 8.50 16.95
CA THR A 644 9.41 7.20 16.77
C THR A 644 9.42 6.71 15.34
N PHE A 645 10.01 7.45 14.39
CA PHE A 645 10.17 7.01 13.01
C PHE A 645 11.20 5.89 12.95
N ILE A 646 10.80 4.75 12.38
CA ILE A 646 11.64 3.55 12.24
C ILE A 646 11.59 3.11 10.77
N VAL A 647 12.76 2.77 10.23
CA VAL A 647 12.90 2.14 8.91
C VAL A 647 13.11 0.64 9.12
N THR A 648 12.31 -0.16 8.44
CA THR A 648 12.35 -1.63 8.49
C THR A 648 12.74 -2.17 7.11
N LEU A 649 13.71 -3.07 7.08
CA LEU A 649 14.12 -3.75 5.84
C LEU A 649 13.01 -4.71 5.39
N LYS A 650 12.80 -4.77 4.07
CA LYS A 650 11.82 -5.63 3.43
C LYS A 650 12.31 -7.07 3.27
#